data_AF-A0A7G9NVS0-F1
#
_entry.id   AF-A0A7G9NVS0-F1
#
_cell.length_a   1.000
_cell.length_b   1.000
_cell.length_c   1.000
_cell.angle_alpha   90.00
_cell.angle_beta   90.00
_cell.angle_gamma   90.00
#
_symmetry.space_group_name_H-M   'P 1'
#
loop_
_entity.id
_entity.type
_entity.pdbx_description
1 polymer ?
#
loop_
_entity_poly.entity_id
_entity_poly.type
_entity_poly.pdbx_seq_one_letter_code
_entity_poly.pdbx_strand_id
1 'polypeptide(L)'
;MRRLAAVLTLVLAVSPGVLAGGGGENMILVVNPNDENSLRIANAYAQLRHIPDANIIFDIAPPTSGGYAYTSLSKQQVSDLYITPLANIINQRGLTNIDYISTVGQATAYSAPGYFGSDTRDSVTYALSLLTPFSNGLSTDAGRYHTTSLYRLAGSTPNNTAIHHDTVYSEYFYNPTTGTGSTVDTQYYLAGAAAFTGFGGNSADQVIANLQTTVAGDGTKPAGTIYFEENNDIRSNTRESQWPGTKSDLDARGIDYLEESNVAGSTPQNRTDVRGAVVGRAYLTLPNGSTYLPGAWADSLTSHAATFDNRSQTKATEFIRSGAGATSGTVTEPYAVSSRFPNSDIFVHTADGSTLGEAFYKSVRTPDLQMFIGDLLAQPYADVPVVDITGVADNQTVSGQIQVGASASLNAPTLATGIKQLNLYIDGKLAGSPIVSDGGSFDIDTTQLSDGMHEIRVVALNNALAESSGSLVRDIVVDNHNRSVDATSGALTLAATQVGSVSVSAAAGDGTVTRVELRQLGRVIGTLNAAAGNINVDASQLAYGDNPVVPVAVYSDGSQVAGASIAVHRDTPALQMGAAPTALADRTPGVKVEYFAGQGASSIAASDFTGTPDRVEQADALNLYSGRTYLNASNQVTRYSRLDNFTPLSMQLDDVGINLDQLAVRASAKFEIDAADEGEYEFYFYRTNDSAQLFIDGQQILGFDNFNGGKLTQFVPALFLGAGEHDLTVLAANLVTSSAADYFDISVMYRSPDGITRLADSSFLYTTPIPEPAAFVTFLLATTLIHPRRPRR
;
A
#
# COMPACT_ATOMS: atom_id res chain seq x y z
N MET A 1 -24.62 -47.52 -45.13
CA MET A 1 -23.53 -46.54 -45.29
C MET A 1 -24.13 -45.15 -45.13
N ARG A 2 -23.79 -44.48 -44.03
CA ARG A 2 -24.38 -43.22 -43.55
C ARG A 2 -23.86 -42.04 -44.38
N ARG A 3 -24.76 -41.14 -44.80
CA ARG A 3 -24.41 -39.79 -45.30
C ARG A 3 -24.64 -38.82 -44.15
N LEU A 4 -23.56 -38.23 -43.64
CA LEU A 4 -23.60 -37.12 -42.67
C LEU A 4 -23.66 -35.81 -43.44
N ALA A 5 -24.67 -35.00 -43.15
CA ALA A 5 -24.75 -33.59 -43.53
C ALA A 5 -23.98 -32.78 -42.49
N ALA A 6 -23.00 -31.99 -42.94
CA ALA A 6 -22.32 -31.01 -42.10
C ALA A 6 -23.16 -29.74 -42.04
N VAL A 7 -23.63 -29.39 -40.85
CA VAL A 7 -24.22 -28.08 -40.55
C VAL A 7 -23.07 -27.15 -40.18
N LEU A 8 -22.79 -26.18 -41.05
CA LEU A 8 -21.81 -25.12 -40.82
C LEU A 8 -22.47 -24.07 -39.91
N THR A 9 -22.10 -24.05 -38.63
CA THR A 9 -22.55 -23.02 -37.70
C THR A 9 -21.63 -21.82 -37.87
N LEU A 10 -22.14 -20.75 -38.48
CA LEU A 10 -21.45 -19.47 -38.60
C LEU A 10 -21.51 -18.77 -37.24
N VAL A 11 -20.45 -18.91 -36.45
CA VAL A 11 -20.25 -18.08 -35.25
C VAL A 11 -19.85 -16.68 -35.73
N LEU A 12 -20.79 -15.75 -35.69
CA LEU A 12 -20.49 -14.32 -35.77
C LEU A 12 -19.74 -13.94 -34.50
N ALA A 13 -18.42 -13.82 -34.59
CA ALA A 13 -17.61 -13.20 -33.56
C ALA A 13 -18.02 -11.72 -33.48
N VAL A 14 -18.83 -11.38 -32.49
CA VAL A 14 -19.04 -10.00 -32.06
C VAL A 14 -17.80 -9.64 -31.24
N SER A 15 -16.97 -8.74 -31.76
CA SER A 15 -15.90 -8.13 -30.97
C SER A 15 -16.54 -7.35 -29.83
N PRO A 16 -16.23 -7.64 -28.54
CA PRO A 16 -16.69 -6.79 -27.46
C PRO A 16 -16.21 -5.36 -27.71
N GLY A 17 -17.12 -4.39 -27.54
CA GLY A 17 -16.78 -2.98 -27.64
C GLY A 17 -15.72 -2.62 -26.60
N VAL A 18 -14.74 -1.81 -27.03
CA VAL A 18 -13.63 -1.29 -26.21
C VAL A 18 -14.20 -0.40 -25.10
N LEU A 19 -13.88 -0.69 -23.84
CA LEU A 19 -14.30 0.07 -22.66
C LEU A 19 -13.06 0.62 -21.93
N ALA A 20 -12.84 1.93 -21.93
CA ALA A 20 -12.12 2.62 -20.86
C ALA A 20 -12.98 3.76 -20.31
N GLY A 21 -12.50 4.36 -19.23
CA GLY A 21 -13.24 5.33 -18.45
C GLY A 21 -12.78 5.43 -17.00
N GLY A 22 -11.97 4.49 -16.51
CA GLY A 22 -11.59 4.40 -15.11
C GLY A 22 -12.81 4.09 -14.22
N GLY A 23 -12.84 2.92 -13.61
CA GLY A 23 -13.95 2.48 -12.75
C GLY A 23 -13.57 1.22 -11.98
N GLY A 24 -14.32 0.90 -10.92
CA GLY A 24 -14.06 -0.30 -10.11
C GLY A 24 -14.16 -1.59 -10.91
N GLU A 25 -15.00 -1.63 -11.93
CA GLU A 25 -15.15 -2.75 -12.87
C GLU A 25 -13.89 -3.00 -13.73
N ASN A 26 -13.06 -1.96 -13.94
CA ASN A 26 -11.82 -2.06 -14.71
C ASN A 26 -10.59 -2.36 -13.85
N MET A 27 -10.79 -2.61 -12.56
CA MET A 27 -9.71 -2.66 -11.59
C MET A 27 -9.67 -4.00 -10.88
N ILE A 28 -8.49 -4.62 -10.86
CA ILE A 28 -8.16 -5.70 -9.92
C ILE A 28 -7.55 -5.11 -8.65
N LEU A 29 -8.00 -5.62 -7.51
CA LEU A 29 -7.41 -5.34 -6.20
C LEU A 29 -6.76 -6.60 -5.63
N VAL A 30 -5.43 -6.59 -5.48
CA VAL A 30 -4.66 -7.69 -4.90
C VAL A 30 -4.41 -7.41 -3.42
N VAL A 31 -5.06 -8.17 -2.56
CA VAL A 31 -5.14 -7.95 -1.11
C VAL A 31 -4.33 -9.03 -0.40
N ASN A 32 -3.53 -8.64 0.59
CA ASN A 32 -2.83 -9.60 1.44
C ASN A 32 -3.78 -10.05 2.56
N PRO A 33 -4.30 -11.30 2.54
CA PRO A 33 -5.28 -11.74 3.53
C PRO A 33 -4.71 -11.90 4.94
N ASN A 34 -3.37 -11.88 5.09
CA ASN A 34 -2.67 -12.06 6.36
C ASN A 34 -2.28 -10.72 7.02
N ASP A 35 -2.61 -9.59 6.38
CA ASP A 35 -2.35 -8.25 6.88
C ASP A 35 -3.70 -7.57 7.17
N GLU A 36 -3.97 -7.32 8.44
CA GLU A 36 -5.22 -6.72 8.88
C GLU A 36 -5.40 -5.29 8.34
N ASN A 37 -4.31 -4.52 8.21
CA ASN A 37 -4.36 -3.20 7.57
C ASN A 37 -4.73 -3.32 6.08
N SER A 38 -4.26 -4.37 5.41
CA SER A 38 -4.63 -4.66 4.02
C SER A 38 -6.12 -4.97 3.89
N LEU A 39 -6.70 -5.71 4.84
CA LEU A 39 -8.14 -5.99 4.88
C LEU A 39 -8.98 -4.72 5.13
N ARG A 40 -8.59 -3.86 6.09
CA ARG A 40 -9.30 -2.58 6.33
C ARG A 40 -9.32 -1.70 5.08
N ILE A 41 -8.16 -1.55 4.43
CA ILE A 41 -8.04 -0.75 3.20
C ILE A 41 -8.85 -1.39 2.06
N ALA A 42 -8.81 -2.72 1.92
CA ALA A 42 -9.57 -3.41 0.87
C ALA A 42 -11.09 -3.24 1.03
N ASN A 43 -11.62 -3.35 2.26
CA ASN A 43 -13.03 -3.08 2.55
C ASN A 43 -13.42 -1.67 2.11
N ALA A 44 -12.66 -0.67 2.54
CA ALA A 44 -12.93 0.72 2.20
C ALA A 44 -12.81 0.98 0.70
N TYR A 45 -11.75 0.48 0.06
CA TYR A 45 -11.50 0.78 -1.35
C TYR A 45 -12.52 0.11 -2.27
N ALA A 46 -12.88 -1.15 -1.98
CA ALA A 46 -13.92 -1.86 -2.69
C ALA A 46 -15.26 -1.13 -2.59
N GLN A 47 -15.62 -0.63 -1.40
CA GLN A 47 -16.84 0.14 -1.20
C GLN A 47 -16.82 1.49 -1.93
N LEU A 48 -15.73 2.26 -1.80
CA LEU A 48 -15.62 3.61 -2.34
C LEU A 48 -15.57 3.65 -3.87
N ARG A 49 -14.86 2.69 -4.50
CA ARG A 49 -14.76 2.58 -5.95
C ARG A 49 -15.74 1.59 -6.55
N HIS A 50 -16.57 0.96 -5.72
CA HIS A 50 -17.48 -0.11 -6.12
C HIS A 50 -16.79 -1.21 -6.93
N ILE A 51 -15.62 -1.66 -6.47
CA ILE A 51 -14.84 -2.72 -7.11
C ILE A 51 -15.61 -4.04 -6.96
N PRO A 52 -15.95 -4.73 -8.06
CA PRO A 52 -16.66 -6.00 -7.97
C PRO A 52 -15.88 -7.04 -7.17
N ASP A 53 -16.57 -7.84 -6.35
CA ASP A 53 -15.98 -8.94 -5.58
C ASP A 53 -15.14 -9.89 -6.44
N ALA A 54 -15.56 -10.14 -7.69
CA ALA A 54 -14.84 -10.97 -8.64
C ALA A 54 -13.44 -10.41 -9.01
N ASN A 55 -13.23 -9.11 -8.86
CA ASN A 55 -11.98 -8.42 -9.15
C ASN A 55 -11.05 -8.32 -7.92
N ILE A 56 -11.51 -8.76 -6.75
CA ILE A 56 -10.70 -8.75 -5.52
C ILE A 56 -10.03 -10.11 -5.36
N ILE A 57 -8.71 -10.11 -5.16
CA ILE A 57 -7.88 -11.31 -5.17
C ILE A 57 -7.11 -11.41 -3.86
N PHE A 58 -7.38 -12.49 -3.13
CA PHE A 58 -6.71 -12.84 -1.87
C PHE A 58 -5.71 -14.00 -2.02
N ASP A 59 -5.67 -14.64 -3.19
CA ASP A 59 -4.82 -15.81 -3.46
C ASP A 59 -3.32 -15.48 -3.58
N ILE A 60 -2.98 -14.19 -3.57
CA ILE A 60 -1.61 -13.68 -3.67
C ILE A 60 -1.19 -13.10 -2.31
N ALA A 61 -0.52 -13.96 -1.53
CA ALA A 61 0.01 -13.61 -0.23
C ALA A 61 1.55 -13.65 -0.29
N PRO A 62 2.23 -12.49 -0.31
CA PRO A 62 3.68 -12.48 -0.21
C PRO A 62 4.10 -12.97 1.17
N PRO A 63 5.36 -13.43 1.31
CA PRO A 63 5.96 -13.61 2.62
C PRO A 63 5.73 -12.34 3.47
N THR A 64 5.50 -12.54 4.76
CA THR A 64 5.37 -11.44 5.72
C THR A 64 6.50 -11.46 6.73
N SER A 65 7.03 -10.28 7.06
CA SER A 65 7.88 -10.08 8.22
C SER A 65 7.03 -9.39 9.27
N GLY A 66 6.73 -10.11 10.36
CA GLY A 66 5.97 -9.59 11.50
C GLY A 66 4.59 -8.96 11.17
N GLY A 67 3.88 -9.53 10.20
CA GLY A 67 2.54 -9.08 9.80
C GLY A 67 2.50 -8.19 8.55
N TYR A 68 3.64 -7.70 8.06
CA TYR A 68 3.71 -6.87 6.85
C TYR A 68 4.43 -7.56 5.69
N ALA A 69 4.08 -7.21 4.45
CA ALA A 69 4.79 -7.73 3.27
C ALA A 69 6.26 -7.31 3.21
N TYR A 70 7.10 -8.20 2.66
CA TYR A 70 8.52 -7.94 2.45
C TYR A 70 8.77 -6.77 1.51
N THR A 71 9.86 -6.03 1.74
CA THR A 71 10.30 -4.97 0.80
C THR A 71 10.87 -5.54 -0.49
N SER A 72 11.55 -6.70 -0.45
CA SER A 72 12.14 -7.33 -1.63
C SER A 72 11.85 -8.81 -1.77
N LEU A 73 11.59 -9.23 -3.01
CA LEU A 73 11.51 -10.61 -3.43
C LEU A 73 12.65 -10.98 -4.40
N SER A 74 12.89 -12.27 -4.60
CA SER A 74 13.66 -12.77 -5.75
C SER A 74 12.82 -12.76 -7.04
N LYS A 75 13.47 -12.85 -8.20
CA LYS A 75 12.80 -12.95 -9.51
C LYS A 75 11.82 -14.12 -9.57
N GLN A 76 12.26 -15.28 -9.07
CA GLN A 76 11.45 -16.49 -9.05
C GLN A 76 10.20 -16.30 -8.17
N GLN A 77 10.36 -15.67 -7.00
CA GLN A 77 9.23 -15.37 -6.13
C GLN A 77 8.21 -14.43 -6.78
N VAL A 78 8.63 -13.43 -7.57
CA VAL A 78 7.67 -12.60 -8.31
C VAL A 78 6.89 -13.41 -9.34
N SER A 79 7.56 -14.29 -10.09
CA SER A 79 6.90 -15.16 -11.06
C SER A 79 5.88 -16.08 -10.38
N ASP A 80 6.30 -16.76 -9.32
CA ASP A 80 5.52 -17.82 -8.66
C ASP A 80 4.37 -17.28 -7.79
N LEU A 81 4.54 -16.09 -7.19
CA LEU A 81 3.55 -15.51 -6.29
C LEU A 81 2.61 -14.53 -6.99
N TYR A 82 3.10 -13.77 -7.97
CA TYR A 82 2.32 -12.70 -8.61
C TYR A 82 1.94 -13.06 -10.04
N ILE A 83 2.93 -13.23 -10.92
CA ILE A 83 2.68 -13.27 -12.37
C ILE A 83 1.84 -14.48 -12.77
N THR A 84 2.29 -15.69 -12.44
CA THR A 84 1.58 -16.91 -12.83
C THR A 84 0.21 -17.04 -12.15
N PRO A 85 0.08 -16.84 -10.82
CA PRO A 85 -1.22 -16.93 -10.16
C PRO A 85 -2.21 -15.89 -10.67
N LEU A 86 -1.79 -14.62 -10.82
CA LEU A 86 -2.68 -13.55 -11.24
C LEU A 86 -3.21 -13.78 -12.66
N ALA A 87 -2.33 -14.13 -13.61
CA ALA A 87 -2.73 -14.43 -14.98
C ALA A 87 -3.72 -15.62 -15.04
N ASN A 88 -3.49 -16.66 -14.23
CA ASN A 88 -4.41 -17.79 -14.13
C ASN A 88 -5.78 -17.39 -13.57
N ILE A 89 -5.80 -16.55 -12.53
CA ILE A 89 -7.04 -16.06 -11.91
C ILE A 89 -7.84 -15.19 -12.88
N ILE A 90 -7.18 -14.26 -13.58
CA ILE A 90 -7.81 -13.42 -14.62
C ILE A 90 -8.49 -14.30 -15.67
N ASN A 91 -7.77 -15.30 -16.18
CA ASN A 91 -8.30 -16.23 -17.17
C ASN A 91 -9.44 -17.10 -16.61
N GLN A 92 -9.28 -17.63 -15.39
CA GLN A 92 -10.28 -18.50 -14.75
C GLN A 92 -11.58 -17.76 -14.44
N ARG A 93 -11.49 -16.51 -14.01
CA ARG A 93 -12.64 -15.66 -13.68
C ARG A 93 -13.24 -14.98 -14.91
N GLY A 94 -12.54 -14.99 -16.05
CA GLY A 94 -12.98 -14.37 -17.31
C GLY A 94 -13.00 -12.85 -17.24
N LEU A 95 -12.03 -12.24 -16.56
CA LEU A 95 -11.96 -10.79 -16.38
C LEU A 95 -11.35 -10.16 -17.65
N THR A 96 -12.19 -9.72 -18.58
CA THR A 96 -11.75 -9.24 -19.90
C THR A 96 -11.58 -7.73 -20.00
N ASN A 97 -12.14 -6.95 -19.07
CA ASN A 97 -12.22 -5.50 -19.14
C ASN A 97 -11.37 -4.83 -18.05
N ILE A 98 -10.18 -5.35 -17.76
CA ILE A 98 -9.31 -4.86 -16.68
C ILE A 98 -8.19 -4.00 -17.27
N ASP A 99 -8.12 -2.76 -16.85
CA ASP A 99 -7.03 -1.83 -17.19
C ASP A 99 -6.05 -1.64 -16.02
N TYR A 100 -6.55 -1.75 -14.78
CA TYR A 100 -5.81 -1.41 -13.58
C TYR A 100 -5.54 -2.62 -12.68
N ILE A 101 -4.34 -2.68 -12.10
CA ILE A 101 -4.01 -3.63 -11.03
C ILE A 101 -3.47 -2.83 -9.84
N SER A 102 -4.22 -2.74 -8.75
CA SER A 102 -3.69 -2.17 -7.50
C SER A 102 -3.41 -3.24 -6.48
N THR A 103 -2.33 -3.04 -5.75
CA THR A 103 -1.88 -3.89 -4.66
C THR A 103 -2.12 -3.23 -3.31
N VAL A 104 -2.44 -4.03 -2.29
CA VAL A 104 -2.59 -3.59 -0.90
C VAL A 104 -1.79 -4.51 0.02
N GLY A 105 -0.83 -3.95 0.76
CA GLY A 105 0.01 -4.74 1.67
C GLY A 105 0.85 -5.79 0.93
N GLN A 106 1.38 -5.43 -0.24
CA GLN A 106 2.19 -6.30 -1.10
C GLN A 106 3.66 -5.88 -1.09
N ALA A 107 4.53 -6.73 -1.64
CA ALA A 107 5.96 -6.41 -1.73
C ALA A 107 6.24 -5.23 -2.67
N THR A 108 7.29 -4.46 -2.39
CA THR A 108 7.56 -3.22 -3.14
C THR A 108 8.46 -3.45 -4.36
N ALA A 109 9.44 -4.35 -4.23
CA ALA A 109 10.42 -4.61 -5.28
C ALA A 109 10.86 -6.07 -5.40
N TYR A 110 11.61 -6.35 -6.47
CA TYR A 110 12.28 -7.63 -6.67
C TYR A 110 13.69 -7.47 -7.22
N SER A 111 14.54 -8.47 -6.99
CA SER A 111 15.92 -8.49 -7.47
C SER A 111 15.99 -8.49 -9.00
N ALA A 112 16.84 -7.65 -9.59
CA ALA A 112 16.99 -7.50 -11.03
C ALA A 112 18.47 -7.31 -11.44
N PRO A 113 18.85 -7.56 -12.70
CA PRO A 113 20.22 -7.33 -13.18
C PRO A 113 20.58 -5.84 -13.19
N GLY A 114 21.89 -5.56 -13.07
CA GLY A 114 22.43 -4.20 -13.21
C GLY A 114 22.17 -3.57 -14.58
N TYR A 115 21.31 -2.54 -14.67
CA TYR A 115 21.18 -1.76 -15.92
C TYR A 115 22.18 -0.60 -16.00
N PHE A 116 22.40 0.10 -14.88
CA PHE A 116 23.35 1.23 -14.79
C PHE A 116 24.47 1.00 -13.76
N GLY A 117 24.86 -0.24 -13.44
CA GLY A 117 25.98 -0.52 -12.53
C GLY A 117 25.70 -0.33 -11.03
N SER A 118 24.73 0.50 -10.61
CA SER A 118 24.29 0.59 -9.20
C SER A 118 22.88 0.02 -8.95
N ASP A 119 22.07 -0.09 -9.98
CA ASP A 119 20.65 -0.42 -9.84
C ASP A 119 20.43 -1.93 -9.99
N THR A 120 19.89 -2.57 -8.95
CA THR A 120 19.74 -4.03 -8.88
C THR A 120 18.33 -4.47 -8.53
N ARG A 121 17.33 -3.55 -8.60
CA ARG A 121 15.95 -3.86 -8.23
C ARG A 121 14.97 -3.18 -9.19
N ASP A 122 13.87 -3.87 -9.45
CA ASP A 122 12.72 -3.33 -10.18
C ASP A 122 11.50 -3.35 -9.24
N SER A 123 10.51 -2.49 -9.49
CA SER A 123 9.30 -2.45 -8.67
C SER A 123 8.36 -3.62 -9.01
N VAL A 124 7.64 -4.14 -8.02
CA VAL A 124 6.64 -5.19 -8.26
C VAL A 124 5.51 -4.65 -9.15
N THR A 125 5.13 -3.38 -8.99
CA THR A 125 4.13 -2.72 -9.85
C THR A 125 4.59 -2.67 -11.32
N TYR A 126 5.88 -2.48 -11.59
CA TYR A 126 6.40 -2.59 -12.94
C TYR A 126 6.21 -4.00 -13.52
N ALA A 127 6.52 -5.04 -12.74
CA ALA A 127 6.30 -6.42 -13.20
C ALA A 127 4.82 -6.72 -13.46
N LEU A 128 3.91 -6.20 -12.64
CA LEU A 128 2.46 -6.33 -12.84
C LEU A 128 1.99 -5.56 -14.09
N SER A 129 2.61 -4.43 -14.43
CA SER A 129 2.31 -3.76 -15.71
C SER A 129 2.70 -4.59 -16.93
N LEU A 130 3.67 -5.50 -16.75
CA LEU A 130 4.18 -6.48 -17.72
C LEU A 130 3.61 -7.88 -17.49
N LEU A 131 2.44 -8.01 -16.85
CA LEU A 131 1.83 -9.30 -16.52
C LEU A 131 1.71 -10.20 -17.76
N THR A 132 1.13 -9.69 -18.86
CA THR A 132 0.91 -10.45 -20.10
C THR A 132 2.19 -11.02 -20.72
N PRO A 133 3.23 -10.22 -20.99
CA PRO A 133 4.45 -10.76 -21.60
C PRO A 133 5.18 -11.73 -20.65
N PHE A 134 5.18 -11.48 -19.33
CA PHE A 134 5.80 -12.39 -18.37
C PHE A 134 5.03 -13.70 -18.21
N SER A 135 3.69 -13.68 -18.22
CA SER A 135 2.89 -14.91 -18.21
C SER A 135 3.06 -15.72 -19.50
N ASN A 136 3.42 -15.06 -20.61
CA ASN A 136 3.72 -15.71 -21.90
C ASN A 136 5.16 -16.25 -21.99
N GLY A 137 5.88 -16.32 -20.87
CA GLY A 137 7.20 -16.94 -20.77
C GLY A 137 8.38 -16.00 -21.04
N LEU A 138 8.14 -14.69 -21.18
CA LEU A 138 9.22 -13.72 -21.18
C LEU A 138 9.86 -13.64 -19.79
N SER A 139 11.19 -13.74 -19.72
CA SER A 139 11.92 -13.54 -18.46
C SER A 139 11.77 -12.10 -17.97
N THR A 140 11.65 -11.93 -16.65
CA THR A 140 11.57 -10.61 -16.00
C THR A 140 12.77 -9.72 -16.30
N ASP A 141 13.94 -10.31 -16.59
CA ASP A 141 15.16 -9.58 -16.96
C ASP A 141 15.05 -8.88 -18.30
N ALA A 142 14.27 -9.46 -19.23
CA ALA A 142 14.11 -8.90 -20.55
C ALA A 142 13.34 -7.57 -20.46
N GLY A 143 12.30 -7.48 -19.63
CA GLY A 143 11.44 -6.29 -19.51
C GLY A 143 12.21 -4.99 -19.26
N ARG A 144 13.23 -5.04 -18.42
CA ARG A 144 14.04 -3.89 -17.99
C ARG A 144 14.76 -3.13 -19.11
N TYR A 145 15.06 -3.79 -20.22
CA TYR A 145 15.75 -3.18 -21.36
C TYR A 145 14.78 -2.51 -22.34
N HIS A 146 13.50 -2.36 -21.96
CA HIS A 146 12.46 -1.79 -22.80
C HIS A 146 11.88 -0.51 -22.23
N THR A 147 12.00 0.53 -23.04
CA THR A 147 10.96 1.56 -23.10
C THR A 147 9.80 0.94 -23.87
N THR A 148 8.75 0.48 -23.19
CA THR A 148 7.56 -0.07 -23.89
C THR A 148 7.00 0.98 -24.85
N SER A 149 6.22 0.58 -25.86
CA SER A 149 5.41 1.54 -26.64
C SER A 149 4.55 2.40 -25.73
N LEU A 150 3.89 1.82 -24.73
CA LEU A 150 3.11 2.55 -23.73
C LEU A 150 3.90 3.70 -23.09
N TYR A 151 5.18 3.49 -22.81
CA TYR A 151 6.09 4.50 -22.24
C TYR A 151 6.88 5.30 -23.29
N ARG A 152 6.84 4.92 -24.57
CA ARG A 152 7.45 5.63 -25.72
C ARG A 152 6.52 6.68 -26.33
N LEU A 153 5.21 6.59 -26.03
CA LEU A 153 4.15 7.33 -26.69
C LEU A 153 4.03 8.80 -26.26
N ALA A 154 4.90 9.33 -25.41
CA ALA A 154 4.96 10.76 -25.06
C ALA A 154 5.11 11.71 -26.28
N GLY A 155 5.31 11.18 -27.50
CA GLY A 155 5.23 11.95 -28.74
C GLY A 155 4.31 11.39 -29.84
N SER A 156 3.56 10.30 -29.64
CA SER A 156 2.76 9.65 -30.70
C SER A 156 1.37 9.14 -30.35
N THR A 157 0.98 9.05 -29.06
CA THR A 157 -0.44 9.12 -28.70
C THR A 157 -0.81 10.60 -28.66
N PRO A 158 -2.01 11.01 -29.08
CA PRO A 158 -2.50 12.32 -28.67
C PRO A 158 -2.37 12.38 -27.14
N ASN A 159 -1.78 13.46 -26.60
CA ASN A 159 -1.34 13.59 -25.20
C ASN A 159 -2.45 13.36 -24.14
N ASN A 160 -3.67 13.03 -24.56
CA ASN A 160 -4.86 12.92 -23.75
C ASN A 160 -5.72 11.68 -24.03
N THR A 161 -5.31 10.68 -24.84
CA THR A 161 -6.16 9.48 -25.04
C THR A 161 -6.16 8.56 -23.82
N ALA A 162 -7.29 7.91 -23.54
CA ALA A 162 -7.40 6.85 -22.55
C ALA A 162 -6.44 5.69 -22.87
N ILE A 163 -5.95 5.02 -21.84
CA ILE A 163 -5.12 3.81 -21.98
C ILE A 163 -6.00 2.58 -21.74
N HIS A 164 -5.92 1.61 -22.65
CA HIS A 164 -6.68 0.38 -22.58
C HIS A 164 -5.75 -0.83 -22.54
N HIS A 165 -6.03 -1.79 -21.66
CA HIS A 165 -5.33 -3.06 -21.64
C HIS A 165 -5.53 -3.85 -22.93
N ASP A 166 -6.74 -3.81 -23.50
CA ASP A 166 -7.09 -4.59 -24.70
C ASP A 166 -6.27 -4.21 -25.95
N THR A 167 -5.61 -3.04 -25.92
CA THR A 167 -4.72 -2.59 -26.98
C THR A 167 -3.49 -3.50 -27.04
N VAL A 168 -3.34 -4.20 -28.15
CA VAL A 168 -2.19 -5.06 -28.42
C VAL A 168 -1.06 -4.22 -29.03
N TYR A 169 0.09 -4.27 -28.39
CA TYR A 169 1.32 -3.64 -28.84
C TYR A 169 2.33 -4.70 -29.25
N SER A 170 2.96 -4.55 -30.42
CA SER A 170 4.04 -5.44 -30.85
C SER A 170 5.39 -4.88 -30.41
N GLU A 171 5.98 -5.46 -29.36
CA GLU A 171 7.19 -4.93 -28.72
C GLU A 171 8.38 -5.86 -28.82
N TYR A 172 9.55 -5.32 -29.16
CA TYR A 172 10.79 -6.07 -29.18
C TYR A 172 11.41 -6.11 -27.78
N PHE A 173 11.51 -7.29 -27.19
CA PHE A 173 12.18 -7.56 -25.92
C PHE A 173 13.60 -8.12 -26.11
N TYR A 174 14.59 -7.65 -25.36
CA TYR A 174 15.99 -8.05 -25.41
C TYR A 174 16.47 -8.49 -24.04
N ASN A 175 16.96 -9.71 -23.95
CA ASN A 175 17.58 -10.26 -22.75
C ASN A 175 19.11 -10.26 -22.92
N PRO A 176 19.84 -9.36 -22.24
CA PRO A 176 21.30 -9.31 -22.35
C PRO A 176 22.00 -10.45 -21.62
N THR A 177 21.35 -11.08 -20.64
CA THR A 177 21.90 -12.24 -19.92
C THR A 177 22.07 -13.42 -20.89
N THR A 178 21.13 -13.60 -21.83
CA THR A 178 21.17 -14.66 -22.84
C THR A 178 21.63 -14.17 -24.22
N GLY A 179 21.69 -12.85 -24.45
CA GLY A 179 22.00 -12.24 -25.74
C GLY A 179 20.90 -12.41 -26.79
N THR A 180 19.68 -12.77 -26.39
CA THR A 180 18.55 -13.07 -27.29
C THR A 180 17.52 -11.96 -27.25
N GLY A 181 16.84 -11.71 -28.37
CA GLY A 181 15.66 -10.85 -28.39
C GLY A 181 14.50 -11.47 -29.13
N SER A 182 13.29 -10.99 -28.84
CA SER A 182 12.04 -11.52 -29.39
C SER A 182 11.01 -10.41 -29.47
N THR A 183 10.25 -10.34 -30.55
CA THR A 183 9.07 -9.48 -30.63
C THR A 183 7.89 -10.23 -30.02
N VAL A 184 7.21 -9.58 -29.07
CA VAL A 184 6.07 -10.13 -28.33
C VAL A 184 4.90 -9.17 -28.50
N ASP A 185 3.77 -9.72 -28.93
CA ASP A 185 2.49 -9.01 -28.84
C ASP A 185 2.07 -8.99 -27.38
N THR A 186 1.87 -7.79 -26.84
CA THR A 186 1.70 -7.55 -25.43
C THR A 186 0.57 -6.56 -25.18
N GLN A 187 -0.08 -6.79 -24.05
CA GLN A 187 -1.08 -5.92 -23.45
C GLN A 187 -0.54 -5.53 -22.08
N TYR A 188 -0.94 -4.36 -21.58
CA TYR A 188 -0.35 -3.81 -20.37
C TYR A 188 -1.41 -3.41 -19.37
N TYR A 189 -1.04 -3.46 -18.10
CA TYR A 189 -1.89 -2.98 -17.01
C TYR A 189 -1.28 -1.72 -16.40
N LEU A 190 -2.14 -0.79 -16.01
CA LEU A 190 -1.80 0.34 -15.16
C LEU A 190 -1.71 -0.18 -13.73
N ALA A 191 -0.51 -0.52 -13.29
CA ALA A 191 -0.26 -1.16 -12.02
C ALA A 191 0.23 -0.18 -10.94
N GLY A 192 -0.20 -0.38 -9.71
CA GLY A 192 0.16 0.48 -8.59
C GLY A 192 -0.05 -0.19 -7.25
N ALA A 193 0.22 0.55 -6.18
CA ALA A 193 -0.15 0.17 -4.84
C ALA A 193 -1.11 1.21 -4.26
N ALA A 194 -2.27 0.79 -3.76
CA ALA A 194 -3.13 1.68 -2.99
C ALA A 194 -2.40 2.15 -1.72
N ALA A 195 -1.58 1.26 -1.16
CA ALA A 195 -0.80 1.54 0.04
C ALA A 195 0.40 0.60 0.21
N PHE A 196 1.38 1.12 0.95
CA PHE A 196 2.32 0.32 1.72
C PHE A 196 2.15 0.68 3.20
N THR A 197 1.80 -0.31 4.03
CA THR A 197 1.40 -0.13 5.43
C THR A 197 2.49 -0.49 6.44
N GLY A 198 3.59 -1.09 5.98
CA GLY A 198 4.72 -1.47 6.83
C GLY A 198 5.56 -0.28 7.30
N PHE A 199 6.77 -0.57 7.78
CA PHE A 199 7.73 0.42 8.30
C PHE A 199 8.01 1.50 7.27
N GLY A 200 7.91 2.80 7.62
CA GLY A 200 8.05 3.89 6.66
C GLY A 200 6.86 4.08 5.70
N GLY A 201 5.80 3.27 5.87
CA GLY A 201 4.53 3.37 5.18
C GLY A 201 3.52 4.30 5.85
N ASN A 202 2.26 4.27 5.40
CA ASN A 202 1.12 4.96 6.01
C ASN A 202 0.31 4.00 6.90
N SER A 203 -0.44 4.51 7.88
CA SER A 203 -1.44 3.68 8.57
C SER A 203 -2.63 3.38 7.67
N ALA A 204 -3.44 2.35 8.01
CA ALA A 204 -4.66 2.06 7.27
C ALA A 204 -5.61 3.27 7.22
N ASP A 205 -5.79 3.96 8.35
CA ASP A 205 -6.67 5.13 8.44
C ASP A 205 -6.21 6.28 7.54
N GLN A 206 -4.89 6.52 7.45
CA GLN A 206 -4.33 7.53 6.53
C GLN A 206 -4.64 7.20 5.07
N VAL A 207 -4.53 5.93 4.69
CA VAL A 207 -4.84 5.47 3.33
C VAL A 207 -6.33 5.57 3.07
N ILE A 208 -7.19 5.14 4.01
CA ILE A 208 -8.64 5.20 3.86
C ILE A 208 -9.10 6.66 3.71
N ALA A 209 -8.58 7.57 4.55
CA ALA A 209 -8.86 8.99 4.44
C ALA A 209 -8.40 9.58 3.09
N ASN A 210 -7.24 9.13 2.59
CA ASN A 210 -6.75 9.51 1.27
C ASN A 210 -7.70 9.06 0.15
N LEU A 211 -8.12 7.78 0.16
CA LEU A 211 -9.06 7.22 -0.81
C LEU A 211 -10.43 7.90 -0.77
N GLN A 212 -10.94 8.20 0.43
CA GLN A 212 -12.18 8.97 0.59
C GLN A 212 -12.07 10.35 -0.04
N THR A 213 -10.92 11.02 0.19
CA THR A 213 -10.65 12.36 -0.34
C THR A 213 -10.55 12.34 -1.86
N THR A 214 -9.86 11.36 -2.46
CA THR A 214 -9.71 11.27 -3.92
C THR A 214 -11.04 10.97 -4.61
N VAL A 215 -11.83 10.03 -4.08
CA VAL A 215 -13.16 9.68 -4.61
C VAL A 215 -14.11 10.87 -4.53
N ALA A 216 -14.11 11.60 -3.41
CA ALA A 216 -14.90 12.83 -3.27
C ALA A 216 -14.43 13.97 -4.20
N GLY A 217 -13.18 13.90 -4.69
CA GLY A 217 -12.59 14.87 -5.60
C GLY A 217 -12.92 14.65 -7.07
N ASP A 218 -13.41 13.47 -7.46
CA ASP A 218 -13.61 13.12 -8.87
C ASP A 218 -14.59 14.06 -9.58
N GLY A 219 -14.18 14.55 -10.74
CA GLY A 219 -14.93 15.52 -11.53
C GLY A 219 -15.20 16.89 -10.88
N THR A 220 -14.72 17.15 -9.66
CA THR A 220 -14.96 18.42 -8.94
C THR A 220 -14.10 19.58 -9.45
N LYS A 221 -13.04 19.27 -10.20
CA LYS A 221 -12.10 20.23 -10.81
C LYS A 221 -11.57 21.25 -9.80
N PRO A 222 -10.89 20.81 -8.71
CA PRO A 222 -10.48 21.73 -7.64
C PRO A 222 -9.46 22.75 -8.18
N ALA A 223 -9.75 24.03 -7.94
CA ALA A 223 -8.89 25.15 -8.29
C ALA A 223 -7.70 25.24 -7.34
N GLY A 224 -6.51 25.51 -7.88
CA GLY A 224 -5.28 25.61 -7.12
C GLY A 224 -4.04 25.66 -8.01
N THR A 225 -2.88 25.63 -7.37
CA THR A 225 -1.59 25.93 -7.98
C THR A 225 -0.73 24.67 -8.11
N ILE A 226 -0.07 24.49 -9.25
CA ILE A 226 1.01 23.51 -9.46
C ILE A 226 2.34 24.10 -8.99
N TYR A 227 3.05 23.41 -8.12
CA TYR A 227 4.32 23.88 -7.55
C TYR A 227 5.52 23.16 -8.16
N PHE A 228 6.50 23.93 -8.62
CA PHE A 228 7.79 23.44 -9.12
C PHE A 228 8.89 23.87 -8.16
N GLU A 229 9.64 22.93 -7.60
CA GLU A 229 10.79 23.28 -6.76
C GLU A 229 12.04 23.46 -7.61
N GLU A 230 12.63 24.67 -7.60
CA GLU A 230 13.92 24.98 -8.25
C GLU A 230 15.01 25.13 -7.18
N ASN A 231 16.07 24.31 -7.24
CA ASN A 231 17.21 24.41 -6.34
C ASN A 231 18.48 23.78 -6.96
N ASN A 232 19.64 23.93 -6.33
CA ASN A 232 20.91 23.44 -6.89
C ASN A 232 21.16 21.90 -6.76
N ASP A 233 20.21 21.12 -6.24
CA ASP A 233 20.32 19.66 -6.15
C ASP A 233 20.08 19.02 -7.53
N ILE A 234 20.82 17.96 -7.86
CA ILE A 234 20.63 17.21 -9.10
C ILE A 234 19.21 16.66 -9.23
N ARG A 235 18.53 16.42 -8.10
CA ARG A 235 17.14 15.95 -8.03
C ARG A 235 16.14 17.00 -8.52
N SER A 236 16.47 18.28 -8.41
CA SER A 236 15.74 19.40 -9.02
C SER A 236 16.11 19.53 -10.50
N ASN A 237 17.40 19.85 -10.75
CA ASN A 237 17.95 20.20 -12.06
C ASN A 237 17.64 19.18 -13.18
N THR A 238 17.48 17.90 -12.84
CA THR A 238 17.17 16.84 -13.81
C THR A 238 15.82 17.00 -14.51
N ARG A 239 14.84 17.69 -13.90
CA ARG A 239 13.48 17.88 -14.47
C ARG A 239 13.23 19.30 -14.99
N GLU A 240 14.07 20.27 -14.66
CA GLU A 240 13.84 21.70 -14.97
C GLU A 240 13.68 21.99 -16.45
N SER A 241 14.38 21.26 -17.33
CA SER A 241 14.26 21.43 -18.78
C SER A 241 12.87 21.11 -19.32
N GLN A 242 12.04 20.38 -18.57
CA GLN A 242 10.67 20.01 -18.95
C GLN A 242 9.70 21.17 -18.70
N TRP A 243 9.95 21.99 -17.68
CA TRP A 243 8.97 22.94 -17.15
C TRP A 243 8.52 24.03 -18.13
N PRO A 244 9.34 24.59 -19.03
CA PRO A 244 8.85 25.59 -19.98
C PRO A 244 7.73 25.07 -20.89
N GLY A 245 7.80 23.80 -21.31
CA GLY A 245 6.75 23.16 -22.09
C GLY A 245 5.49 22.95 -21.26
N THR A 246 5.63 22.32 -20.10
CA THR A 246 4.51 22.08 -19.18
C THR A 246 3.81 23.39 -18.79
N LYS A 247 4.56 24.45 -18.44
CA LYS A 247 3.98 25.75 -18.07
C LYS A 247 3.17 26.37 -19.20
N SER A 248 3.65 26.29 -20.44
CA SER A 248 2.89 26.74 -21.62
C SER A 248 1.59 25.97 -21.79
N ASP A 249 1.59 24.66 -21.53
CA ASP A 249 0.40 23.82 -21.60
C ASP A 249 -0.58 24.07 -20.43
N LEU A 250 -0.07 24.42 -19.25
CA LEU A 250 -0.87 24.85 -18.10
C LEU A 250 -1.51 26.21 -18.34
N ASP A 251 -0.77 27.18 -18.89
CA ASP A 251 -1.29 28.50 -19.29
C ASP A 251 -2.44 28.36 -20.31
N ALA A 252 -2.30 27.45 -21.28
CA ALA A 252 -3.35 27.18 -22.28
C ALA A 252 -4.65 26.62 -21.65
N ARG A 253 -4.57 26.07 -20.43
CA ARG A 253 -5.69 25.51 -19.67
C ARG A 253 -6.15 26.43 -18.53
N GLY A 254 -5.51 27.59 -18.36
CA GLY A 254 -5.79 28.52 -17.25
C GLY A 254 -5.48 27.93 -15.88
N ILE A 255 -4.41 27.13 -15.78
CA ILE A 255 -4.00 26.49 -14.53
C ILE A 255 -2.84 27.26 -13.92
N ASP A 256 -3.03 27.72 -12.68
CA ASP A 256 -1.99 28.44 -11.94
C ASP A 256 -0.80 27.52 -11.64
N TYR A 257 0.40 28.08 -11.75
CA TYR A 257 1.63 27.43 -11.32
C TYR A 257 2.57 28.42 -10.64
N LEU A 258 3.43 27.89 -9.77
CA LEU A 258 4.48 28.65 -9.11
C LEU A 258 5.79 27.86 -9.09
N GLU A 259 6.86 28.52 -9.52
CA GLU A 259 8.22 28.03 -9.30
C GLU A 259 8.78 28.63 -8.01
N GLU A 260 9.14 27.76 -7.07
CA GLU A 260 9.68 28.12 -5.78
C GLU A 260 11.20 27.89 -5.77
N SER A 261 11.94 28.98 -5.98
CA SER A 261 13.41 28.94 -6.06
C SER A 261 14.07 29.01 -4.68
N ASN A 262 14.85 27.99 -4.34
CA ASN A 262 15.68 27.92 -3.13
C ASN A 262 14.92 28.19 -1.81
N VAL A 263 13.66 27.77 -1.71
CA VAL A 263 12.86 27.91 -0.48
C VAL A 263 13.51 27.13 0.68
N ALA A 264 13.55 27.73 1.86
CA ALA A 264 14.08 27.11 3.06
C ALA A 264 13.08 26.07 3.62
N GLY A 265 13.38 24.78 3.45
CA GLY A 265 12.46 23.69 3.79
C GLY A 265 12.19 22.80 2.58
N SER A 266 10.94 22.40 2.37
CA SER A 266 10.46 21.65 1.19
C SER A 266 9.34 22.42 0.51
N THR A 267 9.40 22.53 -0.82
CA THR A 267 8.26 23.00 -1.63
C THR A 267 7.20 21.91 -1.74
N PRO A 268 5.90 22.25 -1.75
CA PRO A 268 5.32 23.55 -1.40
C PRO A 268 5.29 23.74 0.12
N GLN A 269 5.62 24.93 0.62
CA GLN A 269 5.63 25.22 2.07
C GLN A 269 4.50 26.16 2.47
N ASN A 270 3.69 25.79 3.48
CA ASN A 270 2.56 26.60 4.00
C ASN A 270 1.58 27.07 2.91
N ARG A 271 1.26 26.21 1.94
CA ARG A 271 0.36 26.50 0.81
C ARG A 271 -1.01 25.85 1.02
N THR A 272 -2.11 26.56 0.80
CA THR A 272 -3.46 26.02 1.07
C THR A 272 -4.14 25.40 -0.16
N ASP A 273 -3.49 25.44 -1.32
CA ASP A 273 -4.11 25.23 -2.63
C ASP A 273 -3.26 24.32 -3.53
N VAL A 274 -2.58 23.33 -2.95
CA VAL A 274 -1.63 22.50 -3.70
C VAL A 274 -2.38 21.54 -4.62
N ARG A 275 -2.46 21.91 -5.90
CA ARG A 275 -3.02 21.08 -6.97
C ARG A 275 -2.06 19.97 -7.41
N GLY A 276 -0.76 20.23 -7.27
CA GLY A 276 0.27 19.24 -7.50
C GLY A 276 1.66 19.81 -7.23
N ALA A 277 2.66 18.94 -7.08
CA ALA A 277 4.02 19.37 -6.82
C ALA A 277 5.08 18.43 -7.44
N VAL A 278 6.10 19.04 -8.05
CA VAL A 278 7.33 18.38 -8.49
C VAL A 278 8.46 18.88 -7.61
N VAL A 279 9.01 18.00 -6.77
CA VAL A 279 9.98 18.35 -5.72
C VAL A 279 11.31 17.65 -5.96
N GLY A 280 12.43 18.23 -5.56
CA GLY A 280 13.78 17.74 -5.86
C GLY A 280 14.74 17.84 -4.69
N ARG A 281 14.59 16.98 -3.66
CA ARG A 281 15.53 16.88 -2.52
C ARG A 281 15.69 15.46 -1.99
N ALA A 282 16.79 15.27 -1.28
CA ALA A 282 17.04 14.07 -0.49
C ALA A 282 16.17 13.97 0.77
N TYR A 283 15.94 15.12 1.41
CA TYR A 283 15.25 15.26 2.68
C TYR A 283 14.18 16.34 2.56
N LEU A 284 12.94 15.94 2.78
CA LEU A 284 11.76 16.79 2.83
C LEU A 284 11.22 16.76 4.24
N THR A 285 10.78 17.92 4.73
CA THR A 285 9.95 18.01 5.93
C THR A 285 8.51 17.94 5.47
N LEU A 286 7.79 16.90 5.82
CA LEU A 286 6.39 16.70 5.46
C LEU A 286 5.67 16.01 6.63
N PRO A 287 4.42 16.36 6.93
CA PRO A 287 3.69 17.54 6.44
C PRO A 287 4.36 18.86 6.84
N ASN A 288 4.21 19.92 6.04
CA ASN A 288 4.88 21.22 6.24
C ASN A 288 3.91 22.41 6.27
N GLY A 289 2.67 22.17 6.69
CA GLY A 289 1.61 23.17 6.71
C GLY A 289 0.92 23.38 5.35
N SER A 290 1.33 22.67 4.30
CA SER A 290 0.63 22.70 3.02
C SER A 290 -0.57 21.75 2.97
N THR A 291 -1.61 22.15 2.25
CA THR A 291 -2.84 21.39 2.01
C THR A 291 -2.90 20.98 0.54
N TYR A 292 -2.88 19.66 0.31
CA TYR A 292 -3.04 19.07 -1.00
C TYR A 292 -4.53 18.92 -1.32
N LEU A 293 -4.90 19.31 -2.54
CA LEU A 293 -6.27 19.24 -3.02
C LEU A 293 -6.65 17.79 -3.35
N PRO A 294 -7.96 17.45 -3.34
CA PRO A 294 -8.44 16.13 -3.74
C PRO A 294 -7.88 15.71 -5.11
N GLY A 295 -7.23 14.54 -5.16
CA GLY A 295 -6.61 14.02 -6.38
C GLY A 295 -5.32 14.73 -6.81
N ALA A 296 -4.68 15.53 -5.94
CA ALA A 296 -3.39 16.15 -6.26
C ALA A 296 -2.28 15.10 -6.45
N TRP A 297 -1.45 15.29 -7.46
CA TRP A 297 -0.22 14.51 -7.65
C TRP A 297 0.97 15.23 -7.00
N ALA A 298 1.78 14.51 -6.22
CA ALA A 298 3.04 15.06 -5.74
C ALA A 298 4.13 14.00 -5.70
N ASP A 299 5.32 14.32 -6.21
CA ASP A 299 6.44 13.38 -6.21
C ASP A 299 7.78 14.06 -5.99
N SER A 300 8.80 13.22 -5.76
CA SER A 300 10.17 13.68 -5.75
C SER A 300 11.12 12.69 -6.40
N LEU A 301 12.14 13.23 -7.07
CA LEU A 301 13.30 12.49 -7.56
C LEU A 301 14.21 12.12 -6.38
N THR A 302 13.68 11.38 -5.40
CA THR A 302 14.41 10.99 -4.18
C THR A 302 14.86 9.55 -4.29
N SER A 303 16.12 9.28 -3.90
CA SER A 303 16.65 7.93 -3.88
C SER A 303 15.96 7.09 -2.81
N HIS A 304 15.71 5.80 -3.07
CA HIS A 304 15.12 4.88 -2.10
C HIS A 304 13.75 5.34 -1.53
N ALA A 305 12.99 6.16 -2.25
CA ALA A 305 11.73 6.73 -1.77
C ALA A 305 10.61 5.68 -1.56
N ALA A 306 10.71 4.52 -2.22
CA ALA A 306 9.87 3.33 -2.02
C ALA A 306 10.67 2.11 -1.50
N THR A 307 11.88 2.34 -1.00
CA THR A 307 12.63 1.37 -0.18
C THR A 307 12.37 1.68 1.27
N PHE A 308 11.23 1.21 1.79
CA PHE A 308 10.69 1.71 3.04
C PHE A 308 11.50 1.31 4.28
N ASP A 309 12.21 0.20 4.23
CA ASP A 309 13.16 -0.29 5.23
C ASP A 309 14.50 0.46 5.26
N ASN A 310 14.71 1.44 4.38
CA ASN A 310 15.91 2.29 4.38
C ASN A 310 15.57 3.70 4.89
N ARG A 311 16.24 4.23 5.90
CA ARG A 311 15.92 5.56 6.46
C ARG A 311 16.75 6.71 5.90
N SER A 312 17.63 6.47 4.93
CA SER A 312 18.59 7.46 4.47
C SER A 312 17.96 8.65 3.73
N GLN A 313 16.70 8.57 3.33
CA GLN A 313 16.00 9.57 2.51
C GLN A 313 14.49 9.54 2.81
N THR A 314 13.80 10.67 2.55
CA THR A 314 12.34 10.79 2.70
C THR A 314 11.60 9.75 1.85
N LYS A 315 10.52 9.19 2.40
CA LYS A 315 9.65 8.23 1.71
C LYS A 315 8.54 8.92 0.93
N ALA A 316 8.15 8.32 -0.20
CA ALA A 316 7.07 8.85 -1.03
C ALA A 316 5.73 8.90 -0.28
N THR A 317 5.52 7.99 0.68
CA THR A 317 4.37 7.93 1.59
C THR A 317 4.19 9.19 2.44
N GLU A 318 5.21 10.04 2.57
CA GLU A 318 5.06 11.37 3.19
C GLU A 318 4.16 12.31 2.39
N PHE A 319 4.07 12.16 1.06
CA PHE A 319 3.14 12.93 0.23
C PHE A 319 1.69 12.48 0.46
N ILE A 320 1.46 11.17 0.55
CA ILE A 320 0.13 10.63 0.92
C ILE A 320 -0.27 11.13 2.31
N ARG A 321 0.66 11.08 3.28
CA ARG A 321 0.44 11.62 4.63
C ARG A 321 0.12 13.11 4.64
N SER A 322 0.67 13.86 3.68
CA SER A 322 0.40 15.30 3.52
C SER A 322 -0.90 15.59 2.77
N GLY A 323 -1.57 14.57 2.22
CA GLY A 323 -2.86 14.68 1.54
C GLY A 323 -2.81 14.58 0.01
N ALA A 324 -1.64 14.30 -0.61
CA ALA A 324 -1.59 14.04 -2.05
C ALA A 324 -2.39 12.78 -2.39
N GLY A 325 -3.19 12.81 -3.45
CA GLY A 325 -4.02 11.68 -3.89
C GLY A 325 -3.21 10.51 -4.44
N ALA A 326 -2.05 10.80 -5.05
CA ALA A 326 -1.07 9.80 -5.42
C ALA A 326 0.34 10.39 -5.53
N THR A 327 1.32 9.49 -5.55
CA THR A 327 2.74 9.76 -5.66
C THR A 327 3.46 8.59 -6.34
N SER A 328 4.77 8.72 -6.54
CA SER A 328 5.63 7.59 -6.87
C SER A 328 6.98 7.67 -6.18
N GLY A 329 7.59 6.51 -5.93
CA GLY A 329 8.89 6.40 -5.28
C GLY A 329 9.83 5.39 -5.93
N THR A 330 11.12 5.58 -5.71
CA THR A 330 12.17 4.70 -6.23
C THR A 330 12.43 3.52 -5.30
N VAL A 331 12.43 2.29 -5.83
CA VAL A 331 12.63 1.05 -5.04
C VAL A 331 14.11 0.68 -4.83
N THR A 332 15.02 1.54 -5.26
CA THR A 332 16.48 1.41 -5.18
C THR A 332 17.14 2.76 -5.44
N GLU A 333 18.46 2.87 -5.29
CA GLU A 333 19.22 4.06 -5.70
C GLU A 333 19.09 4.29 -7.21
N PRO A 334 18.51 5.41 -7.66
CA PRO A 334 18.43 5.74 -9.07
C PRO A 334 19.67 6.52 -9.52
N TYR A 335 20.01 6.40 -10.80
CA TYR A 335 20.71 7.50 -11.47
C TYR A 335 19.70 8.61 -11.75
N ALA A 336 20.16 9.87 -11.68
CA ALA A 336 19.36 11.04 -12.02
C ALA A 336 19.15 11.14 -13.55
N VAL A 337 18.35 10.22 -14.09
CA VAL A 337 17.99 10.11 -15.50
C VAL A 337 16.51 10.42 -15.62
N SER A 338 16.20 11.60 -16.16
CA SER A 338 14.84 12.15 -16.29
C SER A 338 13.81 11.14 -16.84
N SER A 339 14.20 10.29 -17.81
CA SER A 339 13.28 9.32 -18.42
C SER A 339 12.78 8.22 -17.47
N ARG A 340 13.39 8.04 -16.29
CA ARG A 340 12.97 7.05 -15.29
C ARG A 340 12.08 7.64 -14.19
N PHE A 341 11.71 8.91 -14.30
CA PHE A 341 10.86 9.63 -13.35
C PHE A 341 9.66 10.25 -14.08
N PRO A 342 8.58 10.58 -13.36
CA PRO A 342 7.47 11.35 -13.92
C PRO A 342 7.94 12.67 -14.51
N ASN A 343 7.63 12.87 -15.78
CA ASN A 343 7.70 14.16 -16.45
C ASN A 343 6.64 15.11 -15.84
N SER A 344 6.96 16.40 -15.75
CA SER A 344 6.02 17.44 -15.31
C SER A 344 4.73 17.51 -16.12
N ASP A 345 4.69 16.97 -17.34
CA ASP A 345 3.47 16.85 -18.16
C ASP A 345 2.38 15.97 -17.52
N ILE A 346 2.68 15.25 -16.43
CA ILE A 346 1.65 14.60 -15.60
C ILE A 346 0.52 15.55 -15.18
N PHE A 347 0.84 16.82 -14.92
CA PHE A 347 -0.14 17.85 -14.56
C PHE A 347 -1.04 18.23 -15.75
N VAL A 348 -0.52 18.11 -16.98
CA VAL A 348 -1.28 18.31 -18.21
C VAL A 348 -2.23 17.12 -18.43
N HIS A 349 -1.75 15.89 -18.26
CA HIS A 349 -2.57 14.69 -18.43
C HIS A 349 -3.73 14.63 -17.43
N THR A 350 -3.48 14.97 -16.16
CA THR A 350 -4.53 15.06 -15.14
C THR A 350 -5.52 16.18 -15.46
N ALA A 351 -5.05 17.36 -15.89
CA ALA A 351 -5.92 18.46 -16.32
C ALA A 351 -6.79 18.12 -17.54
N ASP A 352 -6.30 17.25 -18.43
CA ASP A 352 -7.05 16.72 -19.58
C ASP A 352 -8.00 15.58 -19.21
N GLY A 353 -8.17 15.31 -17.91
CA GLY A 353 -9.12 14.35 -17.39
C GLY A 353 -8.58 12.93 -17.27
N SER A 354 -7.28 12.68 -17.41
CA SER A 354 -6.74 11.33 -17.16
C SER A 354 -6.87 10.96 -15.68
N THR A 355 -7.03 9.66 -15.38
CA THR A 355 -6.86 9.17 -14.00
C THR A 355 -5.41 9.40 -13.54
N LEU A 356 -5.14 9.41 -12.24
CA LEU A 356 -3.77 9.52 -11.72
C LEU A 356 -2.89 8.37 -12.22
N GLY A 357 -3.46 7.16 -12.35
CA GLY A 357 -2.79 6.02 -12.96
C GLY A 357 -2.42 6.28 -14.41
N GLU A 358 -3.38 6.68 -15.24
CA GLU A 358 -3.11 7.01 -16.65
C GLU A 358 -2.08 8.14 -16.79
N ALA A 359 -2.21 9.21 -16.00
CA ALA A 359 -1.32 10.34 -16.04
C ALA A 359 0.12 9.93 -15.67
N PHE A 360 0.30 9.10 -14.65
CA PHE A 360 1.61 8.54 -14.30
C PHE A 360 2.22 7.72 -15.44
N TYR A 361 1.46 6.78 -16.01
CA TYR A 361 1.95 5.91 -17.08
C TYR A 361 2.22 6.65 -18.39
N LYS A 362 1.52 7.78 -18.66
CA LYS A 362 1.83 8.70 -19.77
C LYS A 362 3.09 9.54 -19.51
N SER A 363 3.43 9.79 -18.24
CA SER A 363 4.52 10.68 -17.83
C SER A 363 5.87 10.00 -17.62
N VAL A 364 5.95 8.67 -17.48
CA VAL A 364 7.19 7.95 -17.21
C VAL A 364 7.61 7.08 -18.40
N ARG A 365 8.80 7.36 -18.95
CA ARG A 365 9.31 6.62 -20.12
C ARG A 365 9.94 5.27 -19.77
N THR A 366 10.41 5.09 -18.54
CA THR A 366 11.04 3.85 -18.06
C THR A 366 10.72 3.68 -16.58
N PRO A 367 9.55 3.12 -16.23
CA PRO A 367 9.05 3.08 -14.85
C PRO A 367 9.58 1.89 -14.03
N ASP A 368 10.64 1.25 -14.50
CA ASP A 368 11.16 -0.01 -13.95
C ASP A 368 11.45 0.04 -12.44
N LEU A 369 11.96 1.17 -11.95
CA LEU A 369 12.23 1.39 -10.53
C LEU A 369 11.10 2.13 -9.78
N GLN A 370 10.06 2.57 -10.48
CA GLN A 370 9.02 3.41 -9.91
C GLN A 370 7.87 2.59 -9.38
N MET A 371 7.50 2.87 -8.14
CA MET A 371 6.30 2.33 -7.51
C MET A 371 5.29 3.47 -7.37
N PHE A 372 4.19 3.37 -8.10
CA PHE A 372 3.02 4.23 -7.90
C PHE A 372 2.38 3.91 -6.55
N ILE A 373 2.02 4.93 -5.78
CA ILE A 373 1.35 4.80 -4.48
C ILE A 373 0.16 5.76 -4.43
N GLY A 374 -1.03 5.25 -4.07
CA GLY A 374 -2.26 6.03 -3.93
C GLY A 374 -3.41 5.50 -4.79
N ASP A 375 -4.37 6.38 -5.10
CA ASP A 375 -5.56 6.02 -5.88
C ASP A 375 -5.29 6.08 -7.39
N LEU A 376 -5.18 4.91 -8.04
CA LEU A 376 -5.02 4.82 -9.50
C LEU A 376 -6.21 5.41 -10.27
N LEU A 377 -7.42 5.31 -9.71
CA LEU A 377 -8.67 5.68 -10.38
C LEU A 377 -9.07 7.14 -10.13
N ALA A 378 -8.35 7.86 -9.27
CA ALA A 378 -8.61 9.27 -9.00
C ALA A 378 -8.55 10.09 -10.30
N GLN A 379 -9.62 10.80 -10.61
CA GLN A 379 -9.84 11.53 -11.86
C GLN A 379 -10.48 12.91 -11.56
N PRO A 380 -9.80 13.77 -10.78
CA PRO A 380 -10.39 15.00 -10.21
C PRO A 380 -10.87 16.01 -11.27
N TYR A 381 -10.32 15.97 -12.48
CA TYR A 381 -10.62 16.95 -13.54
C TYR A 381 -11.51 16.43 -14.68
N ALA A 382 -12.00 15.19 -14.58
CA ALA A 382 -12.87 14.61 -15.59
C ALA A 382 -14.26 15.26 -15.68
N ASP A 383 -14.96 15.00 -16.78
CA ASP A 383 -16.40 15.25 -16.93
C ASP A 383 -17.16 13.96 -16.65
N VAL A 384 -17.41 13.68 -15.37
CA VAL A 384 -18.03 12.43 -14.90
C VAL A 384 -19.51 12.38 -15.32
N PRO A 385 -19.94 11.36 -16.09
CA PRO A 385 -21.35 11.12 -16.37
C PRO A 385 -22.21 10.91 -15.11
N VAL A 386 -23.42 11.44 -15.13
CA VAL A 386 -24.45 11.11 -14.14
C VAL A 386 -25.43 10.14 -14.78
N VAL A 387 -25.58 8.96 -14.18
CA VAL A 387 -26.40 7.85 -14.70
C VAL A 387 -27.73 7.76 -13.96
N ASP A 388 -28.80 7.45 -14.69
CA ASP A 388 -30.11 7.10 -14.15
C ASP A 388 -30.55 5.73 -14.67
N ILE A 389 -31.19 4.95 -13.79
CA ILE A 389 -31.73 3.61 -14.08
C ILE A 389 -33.23 3.63 -13.81
N THR A 390 -34.01 3.16 -14.79
CA THR A 390 -35.47 3.04 -14.75
C THR A 390 -35.91 1.64 -15.15
N GLY A 391 -37.20 1.32 -14.98
CA GLY A 391 -37.77 0.01 -15.32
C GLY A 391 -37.54 -1.07 -14.25
N VAL A 392 -36.52 -0.92 -13.41
CA VAL A 392 -36.25 -1.77 -12.25
C VAL A 392 -35.90 -0.93 -11.02
N ALA A 393 -36.56 -1.21 -9.89
CA ALA A 393 -36.27 -0.59 -8.61
C ALA A 393 -35.17 -1.34 -7.86
N ASP A 394 -34.51 -0.65 -6.93
CA ASP A 394 -33.53 -1.27 -6.05
C ASP A 394 -34.19 -2.35 -5.17
N ASN A 395 -33.52 -3.49 -5.03
CA ASN A 395 -33.99 -4.71 -4.37
C ASN A 395 -35.29 -5.31 -4.96
N GLN A 396 -35.65 -4.98 -6.20
CA GLN A 396 -36.84 -5.54 -6.84
C GLN A 396 -36.66 -7.04 -7.13
N THR A 397 -37.65 -7.84 -6.77
CA THR A 397 -37.73 -9.24 -7.22
C THR A 397 -38.16 -9.32 -8.68
N VAL A 398 -37.40 -10.06 -9.49
CA VAL A 398 -37.57 -10.20 -10.93
C VAL A 398 -37.50 -11.67 -11.36
N SER A 399 -38.14 -11.98 -12.48
CA SER A 399 -38.16 -13.33 -13.06
C SER A 399 -38.43 -13.25 -14.56
N GLY A 400 -37.92 -14.19 -15.35
CA GLY A 400 -38.08 -14.20 -16.80
C GLY A 400 -37.41 -13.02 -17.51
N GLN A 401 -38.09 -12.42 -18.47
CA GLN A 401 -37.57 -11.30 -19.26
C GLN A 401 -37.90 -9.97 -18.58
N ILE A 402 -36.88 -9.13 -18.38
CA ILE A 402 -37.03 -7.77 -17.86
C ILE A 402 -36.34 -6.77 -18.79
N GLN A 403 -36.73 -5.51 -18.65
CA GLN A 403 -36.12 -4.40 -19.37
C GLN A 403 -35.60 -3.37 -18.36
N VAL A 404 -34.31 -3.07 -18.44
CA VAL A 404 -33.64 -2.05 -17.63
C VAL A 404 -33.45 -0.81 -18.50
N GLY A 405 -34.20 0.25 -18.22
CA GLY A 405 -34.03 1.54 -18.85
C GLY A 405 -32.82 2.27 -18.26
N ALA A 406 -32.05 2.94 -19.11
CA ALA A 406 -30.85 3.66 -18.70
C ALA A 406 -30.74 4.99 -19.45
N SER A 407 -30.25 6.02 -18.75
CA SER A 407 -29.83 7.28 -19.37
C SER A 407 -28.64 7.88 -18.64
N ALA A 408 -27.90 8.76 -19.32
CA ALA A 408 -26.80 9.50 -18.72
C ALA A 408 -26.69 10.92 -19.26
N SER A 409 -26.12 11.81 -18.45
CA SER A 409 -25.89 13.20 -18.82
C SER A 409 -24.59 13.72 -18.23
N LEU A 410 -24.08 14.84 -18.75
CA LEU A 410 -22.90 15.52 -18.23
C LEU A 410 -23.32 16.84 -17.57
N ASN A 411 -22.72 17.15 -16.42
CA ASN A 411 -22.94 18.42 -15.73
C ASN A 411 -21.82 19.41 -16.08
N ALA A 412 -22.16 20.44 -16.86
CA ALA A 412 -21.24 21.51 -17.28
C ALA A 412 -19.87 21.00 -17.80
N PRO A 413 -19.85 20.14 -18.83
CA PRO A 413 -18.60 19.54 -19.30
C PRO A 413 -17.65 20.58 -19.92
N THR A 414 -16.36 20.36 -19.75
CA THR A 414 -15.28 21.20 -20.33
C THR A 414 -14.35 20.43 -21.29
N LEU A 415 -14.36 19.10 -21.22
CA LEU A 415 -13.53 18.17 -21.98
C LEU A 415 -14.36 17.30 -22.93
N ALA A 416 -15.47 16.75 -22.44
CA ALA A 416 -16.38 15.91 -23.23
C ALA A 416 -17.42 16.75 -23.99
N THR A 417 -17.93 16.20 -25.08
CA THR A 417 -19.05 16.80 -25.85
C THR A 417 -20.36 16.01 -25.70
N GLY A 418 -20.33 14.83 -25.09
CA GLY A 418 -21.50 14.01 -24.84
C GLY A 418 -21.17 12.63 -24.26
N ILE A 419 -22.20 11.80 -24.15
CA ILE A 419 -22.07 10.39 -23.77
C ILE A 419 -21.69 9.56 -25.00
N LYS A 420 -20.64 8.76 -24.89
CA LYS A 420 -20.19 7.82 -25.92
C LYS A 420 -21.07 6.59 -25.94
N GLN A 421 -21.28 5.95 -24.79
CA GLN A 421 -22.08 4.74 -24.67
C GLN A 421 -22.49 4.44 -23.22
N LEU A 422 -23.49 3.57 -23.06
CA LEU A 422 -23.91 2.94 -21.82
C LEU A 422 -23.61 1.45 -21.87
N ASN A 423 -23.09 0.90 -20.77
CA ASN A 423 -22.79 -0.51 -20.60
C ASN A 423 -23.55 -1.04 -19.39
N LEU A 424 -24.11 -2.25 -19.52
CA LEU A 424 -24.68 -2.97 -18.39
C LEU A 424 -23.68 -4.00 -17.90
N TYR A 425 -23.46 -4.03 -16.59
CA TYR A 425 -22.75 -5.09 -15.90
C TYR A 425 -23.70 -5.81 -14.95
N ILE A 426 -23.56 -7.13 -14.87
CA ILE A 426 -24.24 -7.98 -13.89
C ILE A 426 -23.16 -8.73 -13.11
N ASP A 427 -23.13 -8.54 -11.80
CA ASP A 427 -22.10 -9.09 -10.89
C ASP A 427 -20.67 -8.83 -11.39
N GLY A 428 -20.41 -7.59 -11.85
CA GLY A 428 -19.11 -7.17 -12.37
C GLY A 428 -18.77 -7.67 -13.78
N LYS A 429 -19.65 -8.41 -14.46
CA LYS A 429 -19.43 -8.89 -15.84
C LYS A 429 -20.26 -8.11 -16.84
N LEU A 430 -19.64 -7.71 -17.95
CA LEU A 430 -20.33 -7.03 -19.05
C LEU A 430 -21.48 -7.92 -19.58
N ALA A 431 -22.68 -7.35 -19.65
CA ALA A 431 -23.91 -8.03 -20.05
C ALA A 431 -24.58 -7.29 -21.23
N GLY A 432 -24.97 -8.04 -22.25
CA GLY A 432 -25.60 -7.48 -23.45
C GLY A 432 -24.64 -6.69 -24.33
N SER A 433 -25.19 -5.95 -25.29
CA SER A 433 -24.45 -5.03 -26.16
C SER A 433 -24.50 -3.60 -25.61
N PRO A 434 -23.42 -2.82 -25.74
CA PRO A 434 -23.43 -1.40 -25.36
C PRO A 434 -24.52 -0.61 -26.12
N ILE A 435 -25.10 0.38 -25.46
CA ILE A 435 -26.01 1.35 -26.06
C ILE A 435 -25.19 2.57 -26.48
N VAL A 436 -25.05 2.81 -27.78
CA VAL A 436 -24.28 3.95 -28.32
C VAL A 436 -25.17 5.20 -28.44
N SER A 437 -25.67 5.66 -27.29
CA SER A 437 -26.47 6.88 -27.11
C SER A 437 -26.45 7.31 -25.64
N ASP A 438 -27.02 8.47 -25.33
CA ASP A 438 -27.20 8.99 -23.97
C ASP A 438 -28.36 8.33 -23.21
N GLY A 439 -29.15 7.48 -23.87
CA GLY A 439 -30.20 6.70 -23.24
C GLY A 439 -30.71 5.55 -24.10
N GLY A 440 -31.30 4.55 -23.44
CA GLY A 440 -31.89 3.37 -24.09
C GLY A 440 -32.37 2.34 -23.06
N SER A 441 -32.44 1.07 -23.47
CA SER A 441 -32.81 -0.02 -22.57
C SER A 441 -32.06 -1.30 -22.88
N PHE A 442 -31.72 -2.04 -21.82
CA PHE A 442 -31.13 -3.37 -21.90
C PHE A 442 -32.21 -4.42 -21.63
N ASP A 443 -32.31 -5.42 -22.51
CA ASP A 443 -33.16 -6.57 -22.28
C ASP A 443 -32.33 -7.64 -21.54
N ILE A 444 -32.84 -8.10 -20.40
CA ILE A 444 -32.18 -9.11 -19.56
C ILE A 444 -33.08 -10.34 -19.47
N ASP A 445 -32.53 -11.47 -19.89
CA ASP A 445 -33.12 -12.78 -19.66
C ASP A 445 -32.64 -13.33 -18.31
N THR A 446 -33.40 -13.07 -17.25
CA THR A 446 -33.00 -13.50 -15.90
C THR A 446 -32.97 -15.02 -15.76
N THR A 447 -33.56 -15.79 -16.68
CA THR A 447 -33.48 -17.27 -16.67
C THR A 447 -32.06 -17.80 -16.91
N GLN A 448 -31.15 -16.93 -17.38
CA GLN A 448 -29.72 -17.22 -17.54
C GLN A 448 -28.90 -16.87 -16.29
N LEU A 449 -29.52 -16.24 -15.30
CA LEU A 449 -28.92 -15.92 -14.01
C LEU A 449 -29.32 -16.98 -12.98
N SER A 450 -28.53 -17.12 -11.93
CA SER A 450 -28.97 -17.91 -10.77
C SER A 450 -30.09 -17.15 -10.04
N ASP A 451 -30.86 -17.84 -9.21
CA ASP A 451 -31.72 -17.13 -8.26
C ASP A 451 -30.84 -16.41 -7.21
N GLY A 452 -31.41 -15.44 -6.51
CA GLY A 452 -30.75 -14.69 -5.43
C GLY A 452 -30.46 -13.24 -5.78
N MET A 453 -29.66 -12.59 -4.92
CA MET A 453 -29.22 -11.21 -5.08
C MET A 453 -28.20 -11.10 -6.22
N HIS A 454 -28.42 -10.14 -7.11
CA HIS A 454 -27.52 -9.77 -8.19
C HIS A 454 -27.30 -8.25 -8.19
N GLU A 455 -26.05 -7.84 -8.39
CA GLU A 455 -25.73 -6.43 -8.67
C GLU A 455 -25.98 -6.17 -10.15
N ILE A 456 -26.81 -5.18 -10.48
CA ILE A 456 -26.82 -4.56 -11.80
C ILE A 456 -26.18 -3.18 -11.74
N ARG A 457 -25.33 -2.90 -12.71
CA ARG A 457 -24.60 -1.64 -12.81
C ARG A 457 -24.67 -1.12 -14.22
N VAL A 458 -25.16 0.10 -14.38
CA VAL A 458 -25.06 0.81 -15.65
C VAL A 458 -23.88 1.77 -15.55
N VAL A 459 -22.93 1.62 -16.47
CA VAL A 459 -21.76 2.49 -16.62
C VAL A 459 -21.92 3.31 -17.88
N ALA A 460 -21.92 4.64 -17.75
CA ALA A 460 -21.86 5.56 -18.86
C ALA A 460 -20.43 6.02 -19.09
N LEU A 461 -20.00 6.00 -20.34
CA LEU A 461 -18.70 6.53 -20.76
C LEU A 461 -18.93 7.83 -21.53
N ASN A 462 -18.19 8.89 -21.22
CA ASN A 462 -18.20 10.09 -22.04
C ASN A 462 -17.32 9.91 -23.30
N ASN A 463 -17.34 10.91 -24.18
CA ASN A 463 -16.54 10.92 -25.41
C ASN A 463 -15.32 11.84 -25.35
N ALA A 464 -14.84 12.18 -24.15
CA ALA A 464 -13.56 12.88 -24.00
C ALA A 464 -12.42 11.96 -24.46
N LEU A 465 -11.26 12.55 -24.79
CA LEU A 465 -10.10 11.77 -25.19
C LEU A 465 -9.58 10.92 -24.02
N ALA A 466 -9.52 11.52 -22.82
CA ALA A 466 -9.36 10.78 -21.58
C ALA A 466 -10.76 10.44 -21.12
N GLU A 467 -11.24 9.27 -21.56
CA GLU A 467 -12.57 8.79 -21.25
C GLU A 467 -12.76 8.76 -19.73
N SER A 468 -13.90 9.25 -19.26
CA SER A 468 -14.30 9.08 -17.87
C SER A 468 -15.63 8.36 -17.77
N SER A 469 -15.77 7.56 -16.73
CA SER A 469 -16.97 6.80 -16.45
C SER A 469 -17.77 7.43 -15.32
N GLY A 470 -19.08 7.19 -15.36
CA GLY A 470 -19.98 7.39 -14.23
C GLY A 470 -20.90 6.19 -14.16
N SER A 471 -21.33 5.80 -12.97
CA SER A 471 -22.15 4.60 -12.82
C SER A 471 -23.27 4.78 -11.81
N LEU A 472 -24.29 3.95 -11.97
CA LEU A 472 -25.32 3.73 -10.97
C LEU A 472 -25.49 2.23 -10.74
N VAL A 473 -25.52 1.85 -9.47
CA VAL A 473 -25.70 0.46 -9.03
C VAL A 473 -27.12 0.28 -8.46
N ARG A 474 -27.72 -0.87 -8.75
CA ARG A 474 -28.95 -1.36 -8.15
C ARG A 474 -28.80 -2.85 -7.85
N ASP A 475 -29.38 -3.29 -6.75
CA ASP A 475 -29.52 -4.71 -6.48
C ASP A 475 -30.87 -5.20 -7.00
N ILE A 476 -30.92 -6.43 -7.51
CA ILE A 476 -32.15 -7.12 -7.89
C ILE A 476 -32.16 -8.51 -7.26
N VAL A 477 -33.34 -9.05 -6.99
CA VAL A 477 -33.52 -10.43 -6.52
C VAL A 477 -34.07 -11.25 -7.68
N VAL A 478 -33.26 -12.12 -8.27
CA VAL A 478 -33.74 -13.05 -9.29
C VAL A 478 -34.45 -14.23 -8.59
N ASP A 479 -35.66 -14.55 -9.02
CA ASP A 479 -36.43 -15.69 -8.53
C ASP A 479 -37.10 -16.43 -9.68
N ASN A 480 -36.37 -17.34 -10.32
CA ASN A 480 -36.91 -18.20 -11.38
C ASN A 480 -37.29 -19.60 -10.87
N HIS A 481 -36.70 -20.05 -9.74
CA HIS A 481 -36.79 -21.42 -9.27
C HIS A 481 -37.16 -21.53 -7.78
N ASN A 482 -37.52 -20.43 -7.11
CA ASN A 482 -37.76 -20.37 -5.65
C ASN A 482 -36.57 -20.87 -4.83
N ARG A 483 -35.35 -20.66 -5.32
CA ARG A 483 -34.11 -20.94 -4.57
C ARG A 483 -33.69 -19.68 -3.82
N SER A 484 -33.28 -19.83 -2.57
CA SER A 484 -32.81 -18.69 -1.76
C SER A 484 -31.81 -19.13 -0.69
N VAL A 485 -31.13 -18.16 -0.10
CA VAL A 485 -30.36 -18.35 1.13
C VAL A 485 -30.47 -17.11 1.99
N ASP A 486 -30.71 -17.35 3.28
CA ASP A 486 -30.77 -16.31 4.29
C ASP A 486 -29.74 -16.61 5.39
N ALA A 487 -29.19 -15.53 5.95
CA ALA A 487 -28.46 -15.57 7.20
C ALA A 487 -29.25 -14.79 8.26
N THR A 488 -28.95 -15.05 9.54
CA THR A 488 -29.58 -14.31 10.65
C THR A 488 -29.39 -12.80 10.43
N SER A 489 -30.50 -12.08 10.34
CA SER A 489 -30.57 -10.70 9.82
C SER A 489 -30.13 -9.61 10.81
N GLY A 490 -29.22 -9.93 11.75
CA GLY A 490 -28.72 -8.99 12.76
C GLY A 490 -27.22 -8.77 12.60
N ALA A 491 -26.75 -7.55 12.90
CA ALA A 491 -25.32 -7.28 13.01
C ALA A 491 -24.71 -8.20 14.07
N LEU A 492 -23.75 -9.03 13.67
CA LEU A 492 -22.99 -9.87 14.58
C LEU A 492 -21.77 -9.09 15.06
N THR A 493 -21.74 -8.73 16.34
CA THR A 493 -20.56 -8.10 16.96
C THR A 493 -19.69 -9.14 17.63
N LEU A 494 -18.40 -9.15 17.29
CA LEU A 494 -17.40 -10.07 17.80
C LEU A 494 -16.24 -9.31 18.42
N ALA A 495 -15.77 -9.75 19.58
CA ALA A 495 -14.50 -9.29 20.10
C ALA A 495 -13.35 -9.64 19.12
N ALA A 496 -12.24 -8.91 19.19
CA ALA A 496 -11.13 -8.96 18.23
C ALA A 496 -10.62 -10.37 17.84
N THR A 497 -10.73 -11.36 18.72
CA THR A 497 -10.28 -12.76 18.51
C THR A 497 -11.39 -13.79 18.73
N GLN A 498 -12.65 -13.34 18.82
CA GLN A 498 -13.78 -14.22 19.07
C GLN A 498 -14.16 -15.01 17.82
N VAL A 499 -14.53 -16.27 18.02
CA VAL A 499 -15.26 -17.06 17.00
C VAL A 499 -16.76 -16.90 17.25
N GLY A 500 -17.44 -16.27 16.31
CA GLY A 500 -18.89 -16.09 16.27
C GLY A 500 -19.59 -17.21 15.52
N SER A 501 -20.93 -17.25 15.62
CA SER A 501 -21.75 -18.20 14.88
C SER A 501 -22.86 -17.46 14.14
N VAL A 502 -22.98 -17.71 12.84
CA VAL A 502 -24.03 -17.16 11.98
C VAL A 502 -24.94 -18.32 11.58
N SER A 503 -26.22 -18.25 11.97
CA SER A 503 -27.21 -19.23 11.49
C SER A 503 -27.63 -18.87 10.07
N VAL A 504 -27.62 -19.89 9.21
CA VAL A 504 -27.98 -19.81 7.79
C VAL A 504 -29.06 -20.84 7.45
N SER A 505 -29.88 -20.53 6.46
CA SER A 505 -30.90 -21.42 5.92
C SER A 505 -31.09 -21.16 4.43
N ALA A 506 -31.00 -22.21 3.62
CA ALA A 506 -31.20 -22.16 2.18
C ALA A 506 -32.48 -22.90 1.78
N ALA A 507 -33.30 -22.28 0.94
CA ALA A 507 -34.48 -22.90 0.34
C ALA A 507 -34.08 -23.64 -0.93
N ALA A 508 -34.35 -24.94 -1.00
CA ALA A 508 -33.87 -25.78 -2.10
C ALA A 508 -34.53 -25.49 -3.46
N GLY A 509 -35.71 -24.84 -3.49
CA GLY A 509 -36.50 -24.65 -4.70
C GLY A 509 -36.73 -25.97 -5.45
N ASP A 510 -36.37 -26.00 -6.72
CA ASP A 510 -36.38 -27.18 -7.59
C ASP A 510 -35.03 -27.96 -7.61
N GLY A 511 -34.05 -27.55 -6.80
CA GLY A 511 -32.70 -28.12 -6.75
C GLY A 511 -32.39 -28.86 -5.45
N THR A 512 -31.10 -29.08 -5.18
CA THR A 512 -30.60 -29.64 -3.91
C THR A 512 -29.40 -28.84 -3.43
N VAL A 513 -29.48 -28.29 -2.21
CA VAL A 513 -28.38 -27.55 -1.59
C VAL A 513 -27.30 -28.53 -1.14
N THR A 514 -26.07 -28.33 -1.60
CA THR A 514 -24.90 -29.12 -1.22
C THR A 514 -24.16 -28.52 -0.03
N ARG A 515 -24.06 -27.19 0.01
CA ARG A 515 -23.46 -26.42 1.10
C ARG A 515 -23.92 -24.97 1.08
N VAL A 516 -23.72 -24.28 2.19
CA VAL A 516 -23.82 -22.82 2.32
C VAL A 516 -22.45 -22.29 2.72
N GLU A 517 -22.05 -21.18 2.11
CA GLU A 517 -20.81 -20.46 2.41
C GLU A 517 -21.14 -19.07 2.93
N LEU A 518 -20.27 -18.52 3.79
CA LEU A 518 -20.21 -17.10 4.06
C LEU A 518 -19.03 -16.52 3.29
N ARG A 519 -19.27 -15.47 2.52
CA ARG A 519 -18.24 -14.81 1.71
C ARG A 519 -18.08 -13.35 2.09
N GLN A 520 -16.85 -12.86 2.13
CA GLN A 520 -16.53 -11.45 2.32
C GLN A 520 -15.61 -11.02 1.19
N LEU A 521 -15.99 -9.97 0.44
CA LEU A 521 -15.28 -9.53 -0.77
C LEU A 521 -14.98 -10.71 -1.73
N GLY A 522 -15.98 -11.57 -1.96
CA GLY A 522 -15.86 -12.77 -2.78
C GLY A 522 -15.09 -13.96 -2.17
N ARG A 523 -14.34 -13.81 -1.07
CA ARG A 523 -13.59 -14.93 -0.45
C ARG A 523 -14.44 -15.68 0.57
N VAL A 524 -14.31 -17.01 0.63
CA VAL A 524 -15.01 -17.84 1.63
C VAL A 524 -14.36 -17.69 3.00
N ILE A 525 -15.15 -17.31 4.02
CA ILE A 525 -14.72 -17.19 5.42
C ILE A 525 -15.35 -18.25 6.33
N GLY A 526 -16.29 -19.05 5.82
CA GLY A 526 -16.88 -20.17 6.53
C GLY A 526 -17.81 -20.99 5.65
N THR A 527 -17.95 -22.28 5.96
CA THR A 527 -18.72 -23.24 5.15
C THR A 527 -19.53 -24.19 6.03
N LEU A 528 -20.76 -24.48 5.62
CA LEU A 528 -21.65 -25.50 6.16
C LEU A 528 -22.04 -26.49 5.06
N ASN A 529 -21.71 -27.77 5.23
CA ASN A 529 -22.09 -28.84 4.28
C ASN A 529 -23.53 -29.35 4.53
N ALA A 530 -24.48 -28.42 4.62
CA ALA A 530 -25.90 -28.68 4.81
C ALA A 530 -26.72 -27.47 4.33
N ALA A 531 -28.03 -27.66 4.15
CA ALA A 531 -28.94 -26.59 3.73
C ALA A 531 -29.23 -25.55 4.83
N ALA A 532 -29.13 -25.94 6.11
CA ALA A 532 -29.38 -25.04 7.22
C ALA A 532 -28.56 -25.45 8.45
N GLY A 533 -28.20 -24.48 9.27
CA GLY A 533 -27.37 -24.68 10.46
C GLY A 533 -26.53 -23.44 10.77
N ASN A 534 -25.44 -23.64 11.50
CA ASN A 534 -24.56 -22.57 11.93
C ASN A 534 -23.22 -22.64 11.21
N ILE A 535 -22.74 -21.50 10.74
CA ILE A 535 -21.37 -21.32 10.24
C ILE A 535 -20.60 -20.52 11.28
N ASN A 536 -19.41 -21.02 11.65
CA ASN A 536 -18.52 -20.28 12.54
C ASN A 536 -17.74 -19.23 11.72
N VAL A 537 -17.61 -18.03 12.29
CA VAL A 537 -16.84 -16.92 11.73
C VAL A 537 -15.76 -16.56 12.72
N ASP A 538 -14.50 -16.69 12.31
CA ASP A 538 -13.36 -16.26 13.11
C ASP A 538 -13.08 -14.77 12.85
N ALA A 539 -13.29 -13.94 13.87
CA ALA A 539 -13.09 -12.50 13.77
C ALA A 539 -11.66 -12.13 13.36
N SER A 540 -10.65 -12.97 13.67
CA SER A 540 -9.26 -12.70 13.27
C SER A 540 -9.02 -12.72 11.76
N GLN A 541 -9.94 -13.29 10.99
CA GLN A 541 -9.90 -13.28 9.52
C GLN A 541 -10.49 -12.00 8.91
N LEU A 542 -11.16 -11.17 9.70
CA LEU A 542 -11.84 -9.95 9.26
C LEU A 542 -11.04 -8.70 9.60
N ALA A 543 -11.32 -7.59 8.92
CA ALA A 543 -10.79 -6.29 9.32
C ALA A 543 -11.46 -5.83 10.63
N TYR A 544 -10.81 -4.99 11.44
CA TYR A 544 -11.53 -4.27 12.49
C TYR A 544 -12.63 -3.37 11.89
N GLY A 545 -13.72 -3.23 12.63
CA GLY A 545 -14.92 -2.54 12.19
C GLY A 545 -15.89 -3.45 11.42
N ASP A 546 -16.71 -2.84 10.56
CA ASP A 546 -17.77 -3.53 9.83
C ASP A 546 -17.22 -4.28 8.62
N ASN A 547 -17.63 -5.54 8.49
CA ASN A 547 -17.30 -6.40 7.35
C ASN A 547 -18.61 -6.89 6.71
N PRO A 548 -18.89 -6.51 5.45
CA PRO A 548 -20.00 -7.08 4.69
C PRO A 548 -19.75 -8.57 4.42
N VAL A 549 -20.72 -9.41 4.76
CA VAL A 549 -20.66 -10.86 4.57
C VAL A 549 -21.91 -11.33 3.84
N VAL A 550 -21.73 -12.01 2.71
CA VAL A 550 -22.80 -12.53 1.86
C VAL A 550 -22.94 -14.05 2.08
N PRO A 551 -24.12 -14.56 2.47
CA PRO A 551 -24.39 -15.98 2.45
C PRO A 551 -24.59 -16.45 1.00
N VAL A 552 -23.97 -17.57 0.63
CA VAL A 552 -24.08 -18.17 -0.71
C VAL A 552 -24.41 -19.66 -0.58
N ALA A 553 -25.58 -20.07 -1.09
CA ALA A 553 -25.94 -21.47 -1.20
C ALA A 553 -25.43 -22.05 -2.52
N VAL A 554 -24.82 -23.23 -2.46
CA VAL A 554 -24.30 -23.94 -3.64
C VAL A 554 -25.13 -25.21 -3.87
N TYR A 555 -25.66 -25.36 -5.08
CA TYR A 555 -26.56 -26.44 -5.45
C TYR A 555 -25.84 -27.57 -6.18
N SER A 556 -26.47 -28.74 -6.25
CA SER A 556 -25.89 -29.94 -6.89
C SER A 556 -25.67 -29.80 -8.39
N ASP A 557 -26.34 -28.86 -9.04
CA ASP A 557 -26.15 -28.51 -10.45
C ASP A 557 -24.99 -27.50 -10.66
N GLY A 558 -24.36 -27.04 -9.57
CA GLY A 558 -23.26 -26.07 -9.59
C GLY A 558 -23.70 -24.60 -9.51
N SER A 559 -25.00 -24.31 -9.58
CA SER A 559 -25.50 -22.93 -9.40
C SER A 559 -25.23 -22.41 -7.99
N GLN A 560 -25.07 -21.10 -7.88
CA GLN A 560 -24.77 -20.41 -6.64
C GLN A 560 -25.79 -19.29 -6.44
N VAL A 561 -26.46 -19.31 -5.30
CA VAL A 561 -27.52 -18.37 -4.95
C VAL A 561 -27.01 -17.50 -3.81
N ALA A 562 -26.85 -16.20 -4.06
CA ALA A 562 -26.44 -15.22 -3.06
C ALA A 562 -27.67 -14.68 -2.32
N GLY A 563 -27.55 -14.53 -1.01
CA GLY A 563 -28.54 -13.85 -0.17
C GLY A 563 -28.21 -12.39 0.08
N ALA A 564 -28.99 -11.74 0.94
CA ALA A 564 -28.69 -10.39 1.39
C ALA A 564 -27.41 -10.35 2.23
N SER A 565 -26.61 -9.29 2.05
CA SER A 565 -25.42 -9.04 2.86
C SER A 565 -25.80 -8.78 4.32
N ILE A 566 -25.01 -9.33 5.25
CA ILE A 566 -25.08 -9.06 6.68
C ILE A 566 -23.79 -8.34 7.13
N ALA A 567 -23.90 -7.50 8.16
CA ALA A 567 -22.73 -6.89 8.79
C ALA A 567 -22.17 -7.79 9.89
N VAL A 568 -20.89 -8.15 9.79
CA VAL A 568 -20.12 -8.74 10.90
C VAL A 568 -19.14 -7.67 11.40
N HIS A 569 -19.40 -7.16 12.59
CA HIS A 569 -18.55 -6.17 13.25
C HIS A 569 -17.47 -6.88 14.07
N ARG A 570 -16.21 -6.57 13.79
CA ARG A 570 -15.08 -6.96 14.64
C ARG A 570 -14.68 -5.77 15.49
N ASP A 571 -14.84 -5.91 16.81
CA ASP A 571 -14.41 -4.87 17.75
C ASP A 571 -12.92 -4.62 17.62
N THR A 572 -12.55 -3.34 17.56
CA THR A 572 -11.18 -2.91 17.83
C THR A 572 -10.80 -3.32 19.26
N PRO A 573 -9.57 -3.81 19.51
CA PRO A 573 -9.12 -4.16 20.85
C PRO A 573 -9.29 -2.98 21.81
N ALA A 574 -9.70 -3.26 23.04
CA ALA A 574 -9.84 -2.23 24.06
C ALA A 574 -8.48 -1.58 24.34
N LEU A 575 -8.50 -0.26 24.58
CA LEU A 575 -7.32 0.48 24.97
C LEU A 575 -6.74 -0.08 26.27
N GLN A 576 -5.46 -0.42 26.24
CA GLN A 576 -4.66 -0.68 27.41
C GLN A 576 -4.36 0.67 28.07
N MET A 577 -5.08 0.99 29.15
CA MET A 577 -4.89 2.25 29.87
C MET A 577 -3.57 2.25 30.64
N GLY A 578 -2.85 3.37 30.58
CA GLY A 578 -1.63 3.57 31.35
C GLY A 578 -1.88 3.82 32.83
N ALA A 579 -0.81 3.71 33.62
CA ALA A 579 -0.81 4.07 35.03
C ALA A 579 -0.91 5.60 35.23
N ALA A 580 -1.09 6.02 36.47
CA ALA A 580 -1.01 7.44 36.83
C ALA A 580 0.39 7.99 36.49
N PRO A 581 0.51 9.06 35.69
CA PRO A 581 1.81 9.55 35.24
C PRO A 581 2.71 10.04 36.37
N THR A 582 4.00 9.72 36.29
CA THR A 582 5.04 10.31 37.14
C THR A 582 5.05 11.83 36.95
N ALA A 583 5.18 12.60 38.02
CA ALA A 583 5.22 14.06 37.91
C ALA A 583 6.42 14.52 37.06
N LEU A 584 6.23 15.53 36.19
CA LEU A 584 7.29 16.02 35.30
C LEU A 584 8.61 16.37 36.01
N ALA A 585 8.54 16.85 37.26
CA ALA A 585 9.72 17.17 38.08
C ALA A 585 10.55 15.94 38.48
N ASP A 586 9.94 14.75 38.45
CA ASP A 586 10.56 13.47 38.80
C ASP A 586 10.92 12.65 37.56
N ARG A 587 10.83 13.23 36.36
CA ARG A 587 11.21 12.58 35.10
C ARG A 587 12.62 12.96 34.69
N THR A 588 13.41 11.96 34.30
CA THR A 588 14.70 12.12 33.64
C THR A 588 14.55 11.66 32.18
N PRO A 589 14.70 12.53 31.17
CA PRO A 589 14.54 12.13 29.77
C PRO A 589 15.51 11.01 29.36
N GLY A 590 15.04 10.07 28.53
CA GLY A 590 15.83 8.97 27.99
C GLY A 590 15.52 7.61 28.63
N VAL A 591 16.50 6.72 28.59
CA VAL A 591 16.38 5.29 28.89
C VAL A 591 17.48 4.85 29.85
N LYS A 592 17.12 4.02 30.83
CA LYS A 592 18.08 3.33 31.69
C LYS A 592 18.57 2.06 30.99
N VAL A 593 19.87 1.90 30.81
CA VAL A 593 20.49 0.73 30.18
C VAL A 593 21.36 0.00 31.19
N GLU A 594 21.11 -1.28 31.38
CA GLU A 594 21.83 -2.17 32.29
C GLU A 594 22.55 -3.26 31.49
N TYR A 595 23.83 -3.45 31.77
CA TYR A 595 24.69 -4.38 31.07
C TYR A 595 25.12 -5.54 31.97
N PHE A 596 25.05 -6.76 31.44
CA PHE A 596 25.42 -7.99 32.12
C PHE A 596 26.41 -8.76 31.25
N ALA A 597 27.71 -8.56 31.53
CA ALA A 597 28.80 -9.14 30.77
C ALA A 597 28.92 -10.65 31.03
N GLY A 598 29.10 -11.44 29.98
CA GLY A 598 29.18 -12.90 30.07
C GLY A 598 27.84 -13.62 30.33
N GLN A 599 26.72 -12.89 30.31
CA GLN A 599 25.37 -13.42 30.61
C GLN A 599 24.47 -13.58 29.37
N GLY A 600 24.94 -13.18 28.19
CA GLY A 600 24.24 -13.35 26.92
C GLY A 600 24.35 -14.77 26.37
N ALA A 601 23.25 -15.26 25.80
CA ALA A 601 23.14 -16.57 25.17
C ALA A 601 22.43 -16.46 23.80
N SER A 602 22.19 -17.60 23.15
CA SER A 602 21.54 -17.68 21.83
C SER A 602 20.02 -17.40 21.87
N SER A 603 19.47 -17.00 23.01
CA SER A 603 18.07 -16.60 23.14
C SER A 603 17.90 -15.72 24.37
N ILE A 604 16.84 -14.91 24.40
CA ILE A 604 16.51 -14.12 25.59
C ILE A 604 16.19 -15.02 26.79
N ALA A 605 15.47 -16.13 26.57
CA ALA A 605 15.13 -17.06 27.63
C ALA A 605 16.34 -17.78 28.27
N ALA A 606 17.44 -17.93 27.52
CA ALA A 606 18.67 -18.56 28.01
C ALA A 606 19.71 -17.56 28.56
N SER A 607 19.45 -16.27 28.44
CA SER A 607 20.34 -15.20 28.93
C SER A 607 19.97 -14.81 30.35
N ASP A 608 20.93 -14.29 31.12
CA ASP A 608 20.69 -13.82 32.49
C ASP A 608 20.66 -12.28 32.56
N PHE A 609 19.49 -11.74 32.92
CA PHE A 609 19.25 -10.32 33.15
C PHE A 609 19.04 -10.01 34.64
N THR A 610 19.37 -10.97 35.49
CA THR A 610 19.20 -10.91 36.94
C THR A 610 20.54 -10.65 37.63
N GLY A 611 20.51 -10.28 38.91
CA GLY A 611 21.70 -9.91 39.65
C GLY A 611 22.09 -8.42 39.49
N THR A 612 23.31 -8.10 39.93
CA THR A 612 23.83 -6.73 39.86
C THR A 612 24.44 -6.50 38.48
N PRO A 613 23.99 -5.49 37.71
CA PRO A 613 24.58 -5.20 36.41
C PRO A 613 26.04 -4.74 36.55
N ASP A 614 26.88 -5.12 35.59
CA ASP A 614 28.28 -4.68 35.53
C ASP A 614 28.39 -3.18 35.30
N ARG A 615 27.40 -2.60 34.60
CA ARG A 615 27.31 -1.16 34.34
C ARG A 615 25.85 -0.73 34.15
N VAL A 616 25.55 0.50 34.56
CA VAL A 616 24.27 1.16 34.34
C VAL A 616 24.54 2.51 33.69
N GLU A 617 23.80 2.83 32.64
CA GLU A 617 23.90 4.07 31.89
C GLU A 617 22.53 4.72 31.67
N GLN A 618 22.54 6.04 31.48
CA GLN A 618 21.40 6.78 30.96
C GLN A 618 21.69 7.08 29.48
N ALA A 619 20.81 6.66 28.58
CA ALA A 619 20.91 6.88 27.15
C ALA A 619 19.80 7.81 26.66
N ASP A 620 20.08 8.64 25.66
CA ASP A 620 19.08 9.52 25.06
C ASP A 620 18.07 8.78 24.18
N ALA A 621 18.34 7.53 23.80
CA ALA A 621 17.45 6.72 22.97
C ALA A 621 17.70 5.22 23.07
N LEU A 622 16.70 4.43 22.68
CA LEU A 622 16.87 3.01 22.34
C LEU A 622 17.51 2.88 20.95
N ASN A 623 18.78 3.27 20.87
CA ASN A 623 19.63 3.23 19.69
C ASN A 623 21.08 2.94 20.12
N LEU A 624 21.31 1.68 20.45
CA LEU A 624 22.58 1.17 20.98
C LEU A 624 23.30 0.45 19.85
N TYR A 625 24.57 0.78 19.60
CA TYR A 625 25.31 0.15 18.51
C TYR A 625 26.72 -0.24 18.93
N SER A 626 27.18 -1.38 18.43
CA SER A 626 28.48 -1.97 18.80
C SER A 626 29.66 -1.04 18.48
N GLY A 627 29.62 -0.29 17.39
CA GLY A 627 30.71 0.58 16.94
C GLY A 627 31.71 -0.10 16.00
N ARG A 628 31.56 -1.42 15.78
CA ARG A 628 32.43 -2.20 14.90
C ARG A 628 32.15 -1.91 13.42
N THR A 629 33.20 -2.05 12.60
CA THR A 629 33.14 -1.79 11.15
C THR A 629 33.03 -3.09 10.36
N TYR A 630 32.07 -3.16 9.42
CA TYR A 630 31.95 -4.28 8.49
C TYR A 630 32.98 -4.15 7.36
N LEU A 631 33.64 -5.26 7.04
CA LEU A 631 34.37 -5.41 5.78
C LEU A 631 33.38 -5.93 4.74
N ASN A 632 33.18 -5.20 3.64
CA ASN A 632 32.39 -5.72 2.53
C ASN A 632 33.09 -6.94 1.89
N ALA A 633 32.44 -7.62 0.93
CA ALA A 633 33.02 -8.75 0.20
C ALA A 633 34.35 -8.42 -0.55
N SER A 634 34.72 -7.14 -0.61
CA SER A 634 35.98 -6.63 -1.16
C SER A 634 36.99 -6.20 -0.09
N ASN A 635 36.80 -6.59 1.18
CA ASN A 635 37.63 -6.21 2.33
C ASN A 635 37.76 -4.69 2.55
N GLN A 636 36.76 -3.91 2.15
CA GLN A 636 36.74 -2.47 2.45
C GLN A 636 36.00 -2.20 3.77
N VAL A 637 36.68 -1.48 4.65
CA VAL A 637 36.18 -0.94 5.93
C VAL A 637 35.01 0.00 5.62
N THR A 638 33.77 -0.40 5.94
CA THR A 638 32.57 0.42 5.70
C THR A 638 31.79 0.61 7.00
N ARG A 639 31.71 1.84 7.52
CA ARG A 639 30.92 2.17 8.73
C ARG A 639 29.43 2.06 8.41
N TYR A 640 28.75 1.04 8.93
CA TYR A 640 27.30 0.83 8.71
C TYR A 640 26.45 0.75 9.98
N SER A 641 27.04 0.87 11.18
CA SER A 641 26.35 0.63 12.47
C SER A 641 25.67 1.86 13.09
N ARG A 642 25.58 2.99 12.38
CA ARG A 642 24.66 4.06 12.79
C ARG A 642 23.34 3.86 12.08
N LEU A 643 22.28 4.41 12.66
CA LEU A 643 20.93 4.52 12.12
C LEU A 643 20.87 5.44 10.87
N ASP A 644 21.88 5.30 10.01
CA ASP A 644 22.38 6.22 8.99
C ASP A 644 23.00 7.51 9.63
N ASN A 645 23.84 8.26 8.91
CA ASN A 645 24.78 9.31 9.40
C ASN A 645 24.20 10.51 10.22
N PHE A 646 22.97 10.44 10.73
CA PHE A 646 22.18 11.61 11.10
C PHE A 646 21.46 11.56 12.46
N THR A 647 21.60 10.51 13.28
CA THR A 647 21.06 10.52 14.64
C THR A 647 22.16 10.84 15.66
N PRO A 648 22.19 12.06 16.24
CA PRO A 648 23.14 12.40 17.31
C PRO A 648 22.86 11.65 18.62
N LEU A 649 21.71 10.98 18.72
CA LEU A 649 21.20 10.29 19.91
C LEU A 649 21.58 8.78 19.94
N SER A 650 22.76 8.43 19.45
CA SER A 650 23.22 7.04 19.39
C SER A 650 24.31 6.78 20.42
N MET A 651 24.24 5.64 21.13
CA MET A 651 25.26 5.26 22.10
C MET A 651 26.13 4.14 21.54
N GLN A 652 27.43 4.41 21.43
CA GLN A 652 28.42 3.44 21.00
C GLN A 652 28.85 2.54 22.16
N LEU A 653 28.64 1.24 22.04
CA LEU A 653 28.93 0.28 23.11
C LEU A 653 30.44 0.09 23.34
N ASP A 654 31.27 0.24 22.32
CA ASP A 654 32.74 0.27 22.49
C ASP A 654 33.18 1.41 23.44
N ASP A 655 32.50 2.57 23.42
CA ASP A 655 32.80 3.70 24.34
C ASP A 655 32.36 3.39 25.78
N VAL A 656 31.49 2.37 25.95
CA VAL A 656 31.05 1.84 27.24
C VAL A 656 32.07 0.81 27.79
N GLY A 657 33.07 0.39 27.01
CA GLY A 657 34.18 -0.44 27.53
C GLY A 657 33.76 -1.81 28.09
N ILE A 658 32.62 -2.35 27.64
CA ILE A 658 32.09 -3.66 28.05
C ILE A 658 32.39 -4.70 26.97
N ASN A 659 32.66 -5.95 27.38
CA ASN A 659 32.80 -7.04 26.43
C ASN A 659 31.45 -7.35 25.77
N LEU A 660 31.40 -7.28 24.44
CA LEU A 660 30.21 -7.58 23.65
C LEU A 660 29.96 -9.09 23.52
N ASP A 661 30.97 -9.94 23.74
CA ASP A 661 30.81 -11.38 23.72
C ASP A 661 29.97 -11.82 24.93
N GLN A 662 28.93 -12.62 24.68
CA GLN A 662 27.99 -13.05 25.72
C GLN A 662 27.43 -11.85 26.50
N LEU A 663 27.09 -10.75 25.83
CA LEU A 663 26.50 -9.59 26.50
C LEU A 663 24.98 -9.76 26.60
N ALA A 664 24.41 -9.56 27.78
CA ALA A 664 22.98 -9.32 27.94
C ALA A 664 22.75 -7.85 28.32
N VAL A 665 21.73 -7.22 27.72
CA VAL A 665 21.35 -5.83 27.95
C VAL A 665 19.87 -5.75 28.33
N ARG A 666 19.58 -5.08 29.44
CA ARG A 666 18.22 -4.66 29.79
C ARG A 666 18.11 -3.16 29.69
N ALA A 667 17.30 -2.67 28.75
CA ALA A 667 16.95 -1.27 28.67
C ALA A 667 15.53 -1.06 29.19
N SER A 668 15.33 -0.06 30.04
CA SER A 668 14.03 0.22 30.67
C SER A 668 13.74 1.72 30.67
N ALA A 669 12.50 2.06 30.33
CA ALA A 669 12.00 3.43 30.30
C ALA A 669 10.48 3.42 30.55
N LYS A 670 9.92 4.61 30.66
CA LYS A 670 8.50 4.92 30.69
C LYS A 670 8.19 5.86 29.53
N PHE A 671 6.96 5.84 29.07
CA PHE A 671 6.41 6.86 28.17
C PHE A 671 4.99 7.19 28.61
N GLU A 672 4.56 8.41 28.32
CA GLU A 672 3.20 8.86 28.62
C GLU A 672 2.44 9.01 27.31
N ILE A 673 1.18 8.56 27.30
CA ILE A 673 0.23 8.82 26.23
C ILE A 673 -0.79 9.83 26.77
N ASP A 674 -0.94 10.93 26.04
CA ASP A 674 -1.99 11.89 26.29
C ASP A 674 -3.33 11.38 25.76
N ALA A 675 -4.44 11.84 26.33
CA ALA A 675 -5.79 11.46 25.90
C ALA A 675 -6.09 11.81 24.42
N ALA A 676 -5.36 12.75 23.84
CA ALA A 676 -5.49 13.11 22.43
C ALA A 676 -4.72 12.17 21.48
N ASP A 677 -3.79 11.39 22.02
CA ASP A 677 -2.90 10.49 21.28
C ASP A 677 -3.23 9.01 21.53
N GLU A 678 -4.33 8.69 22.22
CA GLU A 678 -4.81 7.32 22.40
C GLU A 678 -5.08 6.66 21.04
N GLY A 679 -4.75 5.37 20.92
CA GLY A 679 -5.09 4.61 19.73
C GLY A 679 -4.09 3.52 19.38
N GLU A 680 -3.95 3.29 18.08
CA GLU A 680 -3.12 2.23 17.51
C GLU A 680 -1.64 2.64 17.48
N TYR A 681 -0.82 1.92 18.22
CA TYR A 681 0.63 2.03 18.26
C TYR A 681 1.29 0.78 17.69
N GLU A 682 2.38 0.98 16.96
CA GLU A 682 3.19 -0.12 16.46
C GLU A 682 4.64 0.08 16.85
N PHE A 683 5.30 -1.02 17.20
CA PHE A 683 6.71 -1.01 17.57
C PHE A 683 7.52 -1.88 16.62
N TYR A 684 8.74 -1.45 16.33
CA TYR A 684 9.62 -2.09 15.38
C TYR A 684 11.02 -2.23 15.98
N PHE A 685 11.60 -3.41 15.85
CA PHE A 685 13.06 -3.53 15.93
C PHE A 685 13.65 -3.10 14.60
N TYR A 686 14.52 -2.10 14.58
CA TYR A 686 15.25 -1.68 13.39
C TYR A 686 16.73 -2.06 13.59
N ARG A 687 17.32 -2.78 12.62
CA ARG A 687 18.72 -3.23 12.66
C ARG A 687 19.15 -3.83 14.01
N THR A 688 18.28 -4.62 14.64
CA THR A 688 18.58 -5.26 15.94
C THR A 688 19.17 -6.65 15.71
N ASN A 689 20.22 -7.00 16.47
CA ASN A 689 20.95 -8.27 16.42
C ASN A 689 21.48 -8.57 17.83
N ASP A 690 21.50 -9.78 18.38
CA ASP A 690 21.30 -11.13 17.83
C ASP A 690 19.99 -11.79 18.31
N SER A 691 19.63 -11.55 19.57
CA SER A 691 18.30 -11.86 20.13
C SER A 691 17.74 -10.62 20.82
N ALA A 692 16.44 -10.38 20.71
CA ALA A 692 15.79 -9.27 21.40
C ALA A 692 14.32 -9.54 21.70
N GLN A 693 13.82 -8.97 22.79
CA GLN A 693 12.41 -8.93 23.18
C GLN A 693 12.03 -7.53 23.68
N LEU A 694 10.88 -7.02 23.25
CA LEU A 694 10.29 -5.77 23.70
C LEU A 694 9.02 -6.07 24.49
N PHE A 695 8.89 -5.43 25.65
CA PHE A 695 7.76 -5.52 26.54
C PHE A 695 7.15 -4.14 26.75
N ILE A 696 5.82 -4.08 26.74
CA ILE A 696 5.02 -2.91 27.14
C ILE A 696 4.11 -3.35 28.29
N ASP A 697 4.20 -2.67 29.43
CA ASP A 697 3.54 -3.01 30.71
C ASP A 697 3.69 -4.49 31.10
N GLY A 698 4.88 -5.05 30.83
CA GLY A 698 5.21 -6.44 31.13
C GLY A 698 4.65 -7.48 30.16
N GLN A 699 3.84 -7.08 29.17
CA GLN A 699 3.43 -7.96 28.07
C GLN A 699 4.51 -7.94 26.99
N GLN A 700 5.00 -9.12 26.58
CA GLN A 700 5.89 -9.23 25.43
C GLN A 700 5.12 -8.85 24.16
N ILE A 701 5.56 -7.79 23.49
CA ILE A 701 4.94 -7.31 22.26
C ILE A 701 5.72 -7.80 21.04
N LEU A 702 7.07 -7.79 21.08
CA LEU A 702 7.91 -8.19 19.95
C LEU A 702 9.10 -9.05 20.42
N GLY A 703 9.61 -9.95 19.59
CA GLY A 703 10.90 -10.58 19.86
C GLY A 703 11.32 -11.73 18.95
N PHE A 704 12.62 -12.02 18.96
CA PHE A 704 13.30 -13.03 18.16
C PHE A 704 14.56 -13.53 18.87
N ASP A 705 15.01 -14.73 18.49
CA ASP A 705 16.21 -15.39 19.02
C ASP A 705 17.18 -15.80 17.90
N ASN A 706 18.50 -15.66 18.15
CA ASN A 706 19.61 -16.13 17.32
C ASN A 706 19.53 -15.77 15.83
N PHE A 707 19.21 -14.51 15.53
CA PHE A 707 19.03 -14.06 14.15
C PHE A 707 20.32 -13.48 13.58
N ASN A 708 21.18 -14.35 13.04
CA ASN A 708 22.42 -13.92 12.39
C ASN A 708 22.18 -13.44 10.94
N GLY A 709 22.37 -12.15 10.68
CA GLY A 709 22.34 -11.60 9.32
C GLY A 709 21.54 -10.32 9.21
N GLY A 710 22.20 -9.19 9.48
CA GLY A 710 21.62 -7.86 9.40
C GLY A 710 20.74 -7.63 8.18
N LYS A 711 19.43 -7.49 8.40
CA LYS A 711 18.41 -6.78 7.58
C LYS A 711 17.00 -7.34 7.83
N LEU A 712 16.53 -7.41 9.07
CA LEU A 712 15.10 -7.51 9.28
C LEU A 712 14.65 -6.48 10.30
N THR A 713 13.74 -5.62 9.84
CA THR A 713 12.78 -5.02 10.74
C THR A 713 11.83 -6.15 11.15
N GLN A 714 11.79 -6.50 12.43
CA GLN A 714 10.75 -7.39 12.94
C GLN A 714 9.57 -6.53 13.39
N PHE A 715 8.38 -7.00 13.07
CA PHE A 715 7.12 -6.29 13.25
C PHE A 715 6.18 -7.13 14.10
N VAL A 716 5.13 -6.50 14.61
CA VAL A 716 4.04 -7.20 15.28
C VAL A 716 2.72 -6.51 15.03
N PRO A 717 1.60 -7.22 15.28
CA PRO A 717 0.27 -6.62 15.32
C PRO A 717 0.27 -5.37 16.20
N ALA A 718 -0.52 -4.38 15.81
CA ALA A 718 -0.60 -3.14 16.55
C ALA A 718 -1.14 -3.34 17.98
N LEU A 719 -0.68 -2.48 18.88
CA LEU A 719 -1.10 -2.38 20.27
C LEU A 719 -1.99 -1.16 20.44
N PHE A 720 -3.13 -1.33 21.12
CA PHE A 720 -4.07 -0.25 21.36
C PHE A 720 -3.82 0.34 22.74
N LEU A 721 -3.18 1.50 22.81
CA LEU A 721 -2.75 2.13 24.05
C LEU A 721 -3.61 3.36 24.37
N GLY A 722 -4.07 3.45 25.62
CA GLY A 722 -4.85 4.56 26.14
C GLY A 722 -4.01 5.54 26.97
N ALA A 723 -4.64 6.58 27.51
CA ALA A 723 -3.92 7.61 28.25
C ALA A 723 -3.27 7.07 29.53
N GLY A 724 -2.16 7.72 29.90
CA GLY A 724 -1.40 7.42 31.10
C GLY A 724 0.03 7.00 30.82
N GLU A 725 0.72 6.57 31.86
CA GLU A 725 2.10 6.13 31.81
C GLU A 725 2.20 4.63 31.55
N HIS A 726 3.02 4.27 30.56
CA HIS A 726 3.33 2.90 30.18
C HIS A 726 4.80 2.58 30.44
N ASP A 727 5.06 1.36 30.89
CA ASP A 727 6.40 0.82 31.06
C ASP A 727 6.90 0.18 29.76
N LEU A 728 8.12 0.51 29.35
CA LEU A 728 8.81 -0.10 28.23
C LEU A 728 10.07 -0.80 28.71
N THR A 729 10.21 -2.09 28.38
CA THR A 729 11.44 -2.85 28.64
C THR A 729 11.92 -3.56 27.38
N VAL A 730 13.21 -3.42 27.06
CA VAL A 730 13.89 -4.20 26.02
C VAL A 730 14.89 -5.12 26.69
N LEU A 731 14.81 -6.40 26.37
CA LEU A 731 15.84 -7.38 26.66
C LEU A 731 16.56 -7.70 25.35
N ALA A 732 17.88 -7.63 25.33
CA ALA A 732 18.67 -7.97 24.17
C ALA A 732 19.88 -8.81 24.60
N ALA A 733 20.23 -9.80 23.80
CA ALA A 733 21.36 -10.67 24.09
C ALA A 733 22.21 -10.91 22.85
N ASN A 734 23.51 -11.03 23.08
CA ASN A 734 24.49 -11.43 22.11
C ASN A 734 25.13 -12.76 22.51
N LEU A 735 25.36 -13.66 21.57
CA LEU A 735 26.01 -14.94 21.84
C LEU A 735 27.54 -14.81 21.82
N VAL A 736 28.12 -14.38 20.69
CA VAL A 736 29.56 -14.10 20.52
C VAL A 736 29.69 -13.05 19.42
N THR A 737 30.68 -12.16 19.46
CA THR A 737 31.09 -11.34 18.31
C THR A 737 32.32 -11.95 17.65
N SER A 738 32.14 -13.02 16.86
CA SER A 738 33.25 -13.90 16.45
C SER A 738 33.92 -13.51 15.13
N SER A 739 33.31 -12.64 14.33
CA SER A 739 33.81 -12.30 12.98
C SER A 739 33.48 -10.88 12.55
N ALA A 740 34.09 -10.44 11.44
CA ALA A 740 33.83 -9.15 10.82
C ALA A 740 32.39 -8.97 10.28
N ALA A 741 31.52 -9.99 10.37
CA ALA A 741 30.11 -10.00 9.96
C ALA A 741 29.10 -9.98 11.14
N ASP A 742 29.61 -9.91 12.38
CA ASP A 742 28.87 -10.12 13.63
C ASP A 742 28.87 -8.82 14.48
N TYR A 743 27.69 -8.22 14.74
CA TYR A 743 27.51 -6.99 15.54
C TYR A 743 26.43 -7.17 16.59
N PHE A 744 26.48 -6.35 17.64
CA PHE A 744 25.40 -6.20 18.58
C PHE A 744 24.84 -4.77 18.52
N ASP A 745 23.67 -4.62 17.90
CA ASP A 745 22.96 -3.34 17.75
C ASP A 745 21.50 -3.52 18.21
N ILE A 746 20.92 -2.49 18.81
CA ILE A 746 19.53 -2.45 19.28
C ILE A 746 18.95 -1.11 18.87
N SER A 747 17.93 -1.12 18.01
CA SER A 747 17.14 0.10 17.77
C SER A 747 15.65 -0.20 17.86
N VAL A 748 14.94 0.57 18.68
CA VAL A 748 13.47 0.50 18.78
C VAL A 748 12.88 1.73 18.14
N MET A 749 11.94 1.49 17.24
CA MET A 749 11.14 2.52 16.62
C MET A 749 9.68 2.30 16.95
N TYR A 750 8.88 3.35 16.87
CA TYR A 750 7.44 3.26 17.05
C TYR A 750 6.70 4.11 16.03
N ARG A 751 5.46 3.72 15.71
CA ARG A 751 4.49 4.52 14.98
C ARG A 751 3.30 4.77 15.90
N SER A 752 2.98 6.03 16.09
CA SER A 752 1.80 6.50 16.83
C SER A 752 0.57 6.61 15.91
N PRO A 753 -0.62 6.92 16.45
CA PRO A 753 -1.84 7.10 15.65
C PRO A 753 -1.75 8.16 14.54
N ASP A 754 -0.84 9.14 14.68
CA ASP A 754 -0.50 10.09 13.61
C ASP A 754 0.19 9.45 12.38
N GLY A 755 0.46 8.15 12.45
CA GLY A 755 1.03 7.33 11.39
C GLY A 755 2.50 7.62 11.08
N ILE A 756 3.20 8.42 11.90
CA ILE A 756 4.62 8.75 11.69
C ILE A 756 5.50 7.79 12.49
N THR A 757 6.47 7.17 11.82
CA THR A 757 7.43 6.28 12.46
C THR A 757 8.63 7.06 13.00
N ARG A 758 8.89 6.94 14.31
CA ARG A 758 9.93 7.67 15.05
C ARG A 758 10.90 6.72 15.74
N LEU A 759 12.09 7.22 16.05
CA LEU A 759 12.99 6.54 16.98
C LEU A 759 12.40 6.67 18.40
N ALA A 760 12.48 5.61 19.20
CA ALA A 760 12.13 5.68 20.61
C ALA A 760 13.28 6.37 21.37
N ASP A 761 13.19 7.70 21.50
CA ASP A 761 14.21 8.57 22.10
C ASP A 761 13.66 9.37 23.29
N SER A 762 14.48 10.25 23.86
CA SER A 762 14.19 11.09 25.02
C SER A 762 13.09 12.12 24.82
N SER A 763 12.58 12.31 23.60
CA SER A 763 11.35 13.07 23.35
C SER A 763 10.08 12.27 23.69
N PHE A 764 10.19 10.94 23.70
CA PHE A 764 9.10 10.00 23.97
C PHE A 764 9.31 9.24 25.30
N LEU A 765 10.56 8.94 25.65
CA LEU A 765 10.95 8.09 26.76
C LEU A 765 11.52 8.89 27.93
N TYR A 766 11.22 8.45 29.15
CA TYR A 766 11.83 8.94 30.38
C TYR A 766 12.04 7.83 31.40
N THR A 767 12.84 8.11 32.42
CA THR A 767 13.06 7.27 33.60
C THR A 767 12.74 8.06 34.87
N THR A 768 12.53 7.36 35.98
CA THR A 768 12.71 7.96 37.31
C THR A 768 14.21 8.08 37.60
N PRO A 769 14.65 9.01 38.47
CA PRO A 769 16.06 9.22 38.77
C PRO A 769 16.78 7.90 39.08
N ILE A 770 17.79 7.57 38.27
CA ILE A 770 18.66 6.43 38.54
C ILE A 770 19.51 6.81 39.77
N PRO A 771 19.54 5.99 40.84
CA PRO A 771 20.44 6.23 41.95
C PRO A 771 21.88 6.26 41.43
N GLU A 772 22.60 7.37 41.66
CA GLU A 772 24.03 7.47 41.35
C GLU A 772 24.76 6.23 41.88
N PRO A 773 25.55 5.51 41.06
CA PRO A 773 26.41 4.46 41.58
C PRO A 773 27.36 5.11 42.59
N ALA A 774 27.44 4.54 43.80
CA ALA A 774 28.26 5.09 44.88
C ALA A 774 29.67 5.42 44.36
N ALA A 775 29.97 6.71 44.24
CA ALA A 775 31.18 7.19 43.60
C ALA A 775 32.43 6.55 44.24
N PHE A 776 33.22 5.84 43.43
CA PHE A 776 34.62 5.62 43.77
C PHE A 776 35.32 6.97 43.70
N VAL A 777 35.49 7.61 44.87
CA VAL A 777 36.30 8.81 45.04
C VAL A 777 37.73 8.49 44.62
N THR A 778 38.05 8.80 43.37
CA THR A 778 39.43 8.78 42.89
C THR A 778 39.94 10.22 42.93
N PHE A 779 40.74 10.53 43.95
CA PHE A 779 41.47 11.79 44.04
C PHE A 779 42.42 11.92 42.84
N LEU A 780 42.08 12.74 41.84
CA LEU A 780 43.05 13.27 40.89
C LEU A 780 43.40 14.71 41.29
N LEU A 781 44.57 14.87 41.90
CA LEU A 781 45.26 16.15 41.98
C LEU A 781 45.74 16.54 40.57
N ALA A 782 45.01 17.43 39.90
CA ALA A 782 45.50 18.12 38.71
C ALA A 782 46.01 19.51 39.10
N THR A 783 47.33 19.67 39.16
CA THR A 783 48.00 20.98 39.18
C THR A 783 47.77 21.69 37.85
N THR A 784 46.90 22.70 37.82
CA THR A 784 46.77 23.66 36.72
C THR A 784 47.88 24.69 36.76
N LEU A 785 48.83 24.59 35.83
CA LEU A 785 49.73 25.68 35.44
C LEU A 785 49.00 26.62 34.48
N ILE A 786 48.78 27.84 34.95
CA ILE A 786 48.14 28.95 34.23
C ILE A 786 49.14 29.52 33.20
N HIS A 787 48.70 29.69 31.96
CA HIS A 787 49.26 30.73 31.07
C HIS A 787 48.16 31.48 30.30
N PRO A 788 48.29 32.80 30.09
CA PRO A 788 47.15 33.68 29.83
C PRO A 788 46.95 33.94 28.33
N ARG A 789 45.67 34.18 28.00
CA ARG A 789 45.15 34.69 26.72
C ARG A 789 45.88 35.97 26.28
N ARG A 790 46.19 36.08 24.98
CA ARG A 790 46.36 37.37 24.29
C ARG A 790 45.06 37.78 23.58
N PRO A 791 44.71 39.07 23.53
CA PRO A 791 43.47 39.54 22.93
C PRO A 791 43.61 39.83 21.42
N ARG A 792 42.44 39.86 20.80
CA ARG A 792 42.08 40.11 19.39
C ARG A 792 42.95 41.13 18.63
N ARG A 793 43.23 40.79 17.37
CA ARG A 793 42.85 41.59 16.19
C ARG A 793 42.33 40.66 15.11
#